data_AF-A0YM07-F1
#
_entry.id   AF-A0YM07-F1
#
_cell.length_a   1.000
_cell.length_b   1.000
_cell.length_c   1.000
_cell.angle_alpha   90.00
_cell.angle_beta   90.00
_cell.angle_gamma   90.00
#
_symmetry.space_group_name_H-M   'P 1'
#
loop_
_entity.id
_entity.type
_entity.pdbx_description
1 polymer ?
#
loop_
_entity_poly.entity_id
_entity_poly.type
_entity_poly.pdbx_seq_one_letter_code
_entity_poly.pdbx_strand_id
1 'polypeptide(L)'
;MIRRKSENIANHHEKQKFLKAVYENFYKAYNPKAADRLGIVYTPNEIVRLMIESADYLVHKHFGKLLSDPGVEILDPCTGTGTYVTELIEYLPADKLEHKYKHEIHCNEVAILPYYIANLNIEFTYQQKMGKYEEFQNICLVDTLDHCGFAGKQLNLFAMSVQNTARIKEQNSRTISVIIGNPPYNAWQADFRQDNPNRQYKDVDRRIKATYIKKGTAQNQNAVYDMYTRFYRWASDRLSEQLNDGIVVFVSNNSFISSNSFGGFRKCIENEFDYVYLVDLGGDVRQNQKLSGTKNNVFGIQVGVSIAFLVRNVKLANKTDRNCQIFYVRRPEMDTAEDKLNFLSQNKIQNLLFQKVKSSATGKWLVGENDDFESFLCLVDSEVKSGEKQEAIFNLFSRGVETNRDEWVFDFKEDVLSDKIKFFISKYNESLDTQKKSPDIKWNSSLVAHWKDGVKLSFQKASIVSSIYRPYTRQYLYASRILCHRLTQNHYDIFGENLEQENLIIAVTNHTQVAFSVQALNCISEVAVGGRTGQCLPLYRYNENGTRIDNITDWGLTQFQTHYKSPSPADTPLDKGGRGDQISKLDIFHYTYAVLHHPAYRSKYELNLKREFPRLPFYPNFHQWVNWGKALMNLHLNYETIEPYGLTRSELKSIATPKPKLKADKTKGVIILDDNTQLAGVPAIAWEYKLGNRSALEWILDQYKEKKPRDPTIREKFNTYKFADYKEQVIDLLQRVCTVSVKTMEIIQQMPHTVEHQG
;
A
#
# COMPACT_ATOMS: atom_id res chain seq x y z
N MET A 1 5.54 -44.48 -5.83
CA MET A 1 5.30 -43.67 -4.61
C MET A 1 3.86 -43.19 -4.49
N ILE A 2 3.28 -42.52 -5.50
CA ILE A 2 1.89 -42.04 -5.48
C ILE A 2 0.89 -43.18 -5.27
N ARG A 3 0.95 -44.27 -6.07
CA ARG A 3 0.08 -45.46 -5.92
C ARG A 3 0.09 -46.05 -4.50
N ARG A 4 1.28 -46.25 -3.93
CA ARG A 4 1.47 -46.80 -2.56
C ARG A 4 0.93 -45.88 -1.45
N LYS A 5 0.92 -44.55 -1.67
CA LYS A 5 0.32 -43.61 -0.70
C LYS A 5 -1.20 -43.49 -0.86
N SER A 6 -1.73 -43.67 -2.08
CA SER A 6 -3.18 -43.63 -2.33
C SER A 6 -3.93 -44.87 -1.86
N GLU A 7 -3.26 -46.02 -1.77
CA GLU A 7 -3.85 -47.30 -1.30
C GLU A 7 -4.33 -47.28 0.16
N ASN A 8 -3.83 -46.34 0.98
CA ASN A 8 -4.13 -46.25 2.42
C ASN A 8 -5.03 -45.06 2.80
N ILE A 9 -5.65 -44.36 1.84
CA ILE A 9 -6.48 -43.19 2.09
C ILE A 9 -7.92 -43.65 2.35
N ALA A 10 -8.39 -43.50 3.59
CA ALA A 10 -9.68 -44.05 4.01
C ALA A 10 -10.87 -43.10 3.77
N ASN A 11 -10.64 -41.78 3.75
CA ASN A 11 -11.70 -40.78 3.64
C ASN A 11 -11.33 -39.58 2.76
N HIS A 12 -12.32 -38.76 2.41
CA HIS A 12 -12.16 -37.59 1.54
C HIS A 12 -11.16 -36.56 2.09
N HIS A 13 -11.17 -36.27 3.39
CA HIS A 13 -10.27 -35.29 3.99
C HIS A 13 -8.80 -35.71 3.88
N GLU A 14 -8.49 -37.00 4.05
CA GLU A 14 -7.15 -37.54 3.82
C GLU A 14 -6.76 -37.49 2.34
N LYS A 15 -7.70 -37.75 1.42
CA LYS A 15 -7.49 -37.65 -0.02
C LYS A 15 -7.17 -36.22 -0.46
N GLN A 16 -7.94 -35.25 0.04
CA GLN A 16 -7.68 -33.83 -0.19
C GLN A 16 -6.32 -33.40 0.35
N LYS A 17 -5.97 -33.80 1.58
CA LYS A 17 -4.66 -33.49 2.18
C LYS A 17 -3.50 -34.09 1.39
N PHE A 18 -3.66 -35.31 0.88
CA PHE A 18 -2.70 -35.96 0.00
C PHE A 18 -2.57 -35.25 -1.35
N LEU A 19 -3.68 -34.98 -2.03
CA LEU A 19 -3.69 -34.28 -3.32
C LEU A 19 -3.11 -32.88 -3.20
N LYS A 20 -3.41 -32.16 -2.10
CA LYS A 20 -2.80 -30.86 -1.76
C LYS A 20 -1.28 -30.98 -1.65
N ALA A 21 -0.78 -31.95 -0.88
CA ALA A 21 0.66 -32.15 -0.70
C ALA A 21 1.38 -32.56 -2.01
N VAL A 22 0.73 -33.38 -2.84
CA VAL A 22 1.26 -33.73 -4.17
C VAL A 22 1.26 -32.49 -5.07
N TYR A 23 0.18 -31.72 -5.09
CA TYR A 23 0.01 -30.55 -5.93
C TYR A 23 0.97 -29.41 -5.57
N GLU A 24 1.06 -29.03 -4.29
CA GLU A 24 1.93 -27.94 -3.84
C GLU A 24 3.41 -28.26 -4.11
N ASN A 25 3.84 -29.50 -3.90
CA ASN A 25 5.23 -29.89 -4.10
C ASN A 25 5.57 -30.14 -5.57
N PHE A 26 4.67 -30.79 -6.33
CA PHE A 26 4.91 -31.11 -7.74
C PHE A 26 4.80 -29.87 -8.63
N TYR A 27 3.77 -29.04 -8.46
CA TYR A 27 3.52 -27.91 -9.35
C TYR A 27 4.52 -26.77 -9.16
N LYS A 28 4.91 -26.49 -7.91
CA LYS A 28 6.00 -25.53 -7.62
C LYS A 28 7.33 -25.98 -8.22
N ALA A 29 7.59 -27.28 -8.31
CA ALA A 29 8.81 -27.82 -8.93
C ALA A 29 8.73 -27.85 -10.47
N TYR A 30 7.56 -28.16 -11.03
CA TYR A 30 7.37 -28.34 -12.49
C TYR A 30 7.30 -27.00 -13.25
N ASN A 31 6.54 -26.02 -12.75
CA ASN A 31 6.43 -24.71 -13.39
C ASN A 31 6.31 -23.57 -12.36
N PRO A 32 7.44 -23.18 -11.74
CA PRO A 32 7.46 -22.13 -10.71
C PRO A 32 6.86 -20.81 -11.18
N LYS A 33 7.11 -20.41 -12.44
CA LYS A 33 6.61 -19.15 -13.01
C LYS A 33 5.09 -19.16 -13.20
N ALA A 34 4.52 -20.27 -13.68
CA ALA A 34 3.07 -20.40 -13.79
C ALA A 34 2.39 -20.54 -12.42
N ALA A 35 3.03 -21.21 -11.46
CA ALA A 35 2.55 -21.33 -10.09
C ALA A 35 2.45 -19.95 -9.40
N ASP A 36 3.50 -19.12 -9.56
CA ASP A 36 3.53 -17.74 -9.04
C ASP A 36 2.49 -16.84 -9.72
N ARG A 37 2.29 -17.00 -11.05
CA ARG A 37 1.28 -16.25 -11.82
C ARG A 37 -0.16 -16.62 -11.45
N LEU A 38 -0.43 -17.91 -11.27
CA LEU A 38 -1.77 -18.44 -10.99
C LEU A 38 -2.16 -18.36 -9.51
N GLY A 39 -1.20 -18.14 -8.60
CA GLY A 39 -1.47 -17.87 -7.19
C GLY A 39 -2.32 -18.94 -6.52
N ILE A 40 -2.05 -20.23 -6.77
CA ILE A 40 -2.89 -21.31 -6.22
C ILE A 40 -2.74 -21.36 -4.69
N VAL A 41 -3.79 -20.97 -3.99
CA VAL A 41 -3.87 -20.96 -2.53
C VAL A 41 -4.98 -21.91 -2.10
N TYR A 42 -4.65 -22.87 -1.24
CA TYR A 42 -5.67 -23.73 -0.63
C TYR A 42 -6.45 -22.95 0.43
N THR A 43 -7.78 -22.88 0.29
CA THR A 43 -8.64 -22.22 1.26
C THR A 43 -8.86 -23.07 2.50
N PRO A 44 -8.54 -22.59 3.71
CA PRO A 44 -8.86 -23.28 4.96
C PRO A 44 -10.34 -23.68 5.04
N ASN A 45 -10.63 -24.91 5.48
CA ASN A 45 -11.99 -25.46 5.50
C ASN A 45 -12.90 -24.67 6.45
N GLU A 46 -12.35 -24.10 7.52
CA GLU A 46 -13.05 -23.25 8.48
C GLU A 46 -13.64 -22.00 7.81
N ILE A 47 -12.90 -21.40 6.86
CA ILE A 47 -13.38 -20.27 6.06
C ILE A 47 -14.49 -20.73 5.11
N VAL A 48 -14.28 -21.85 4.42
CA VAL A 48 -15.24 -22.38 3.44
C VAL A 48 -16.58 -22.72 4.11
N ARG A 49 -16.54 -23.43 5.23
CA ARG A 49 -17.73 -23.80 6.02
C ARG A 49 -18.47 -22.57 6.53
N LEU A 50 -17.77 -21.61 7.14
CA LEU A 50 -18.39 -20.36 7.57
C LEU A 50 -19.07 -19.65 6.40
N MET A 51 -18.42 -19.57 5.23
CA MET A 51 -18.98 -18.90 4.05
C MET A 51 -20.26 -19.60 3.56
N ILE A 52 -20.27 -20.93 3.48
CA ILE A 52 -21.45 -21.71 3.05
C ILE A 52 -22.59 -21.58 4.05
N GLU A 53 -22.33 -21.80 5.34
CA GLU A 53 -23.35 -21.68 6.40
C GLU A 53 -23.93 -20.26 6.49
N SER A 54 -23.07 -19.26 6.32
CA SER A 54 -23.48 -17.86 6.34
C SER A 54 -24.27 -17.47 5.08
N ALA A 55 -23.89 -18.00 3.93
CA ALA A 55 -24.64 -17.82 2.69
C ALA A 55 -26.06 -18.40 2.83
N ASP A 56 -26.18 -19.64 3.32
CA ASP A 56 -27.48 -20.28 3.56
C ASP A 56 -28.36 -19.47 4.52
N TYR A 57 -27.79 -19.06 5.67
CA TYR A 57 -28.50 -18.20 6.62
C TYR A 57 -28.93 -16.87 6.02
N LEU A 58 -28.07 -16.19 5.25
CA LEU A 58 -28.39 -14.90 4.66
C LEU A 58 -29.40 -15.02 3.50
N VAL A 59 -29.35 -16.09 2.71
CA VAL A 59 -30.36 -16.39 1.69
C VAL A 59 -31.72 -16.61 2.36
N HIS A 60 -31.75 -17.35 3.47
CA HIS A 60 -32.98 -17.55 4.24
C HIS A 60 -33.49 -16.24 4.83
N LYS A 61 -32.62 -15.47 5.48
CA LYS A 61 -32.97 -14.20 6.13
C LYS A 61 -33.55 -13.17 5.16
N HIS A 62 -32.96 -13.04 3.97
CA HIS A 62 -33.30 -11.97 3.04
C HIS A 62 -34.28 -12.38 1.93
N PHE A 63 -34.35 -13.67 1.60
CA PHE A 63 -35.15 -14.18 0.49
C PHE A 63 -36.13 -15.29 0.89
N GLY A 64 -36.06 -15.82 2.12
CA GLY A 64 -36.92 -16.91 2.59
C GLY A 64 -36.65 -18.25 1.92
N LYS A 65 -35.45 -18.46 1.39
CA LYS A 65 -35.01 -19.71 0.73
C LYS A 65 -33.74 -20.27 1.38
N LEU A 66 -33.47 -21.55 1.18
CA LEU A 66 -32.22 -22.22 1.55
C LEU A 66 -31.39 -22.53 0.28
N LEU A 67 -30.09 -22.79 0.44
CA LEU A 67 -29.22 -23.26 -0.65
C LEU A 67 -29.72 -24.58 -1.25
N SER A 68 -30.40 -25.42 -0.45
CA SER A 68 -30.99 -26.69 -0.87
C SER A 68 -32.29 -26.54 -1.65
N ASP A 69 -32.91 -25.35 -1.66
CA ASP A 69 -34.17 -25.14 -2.36
C ASP A 69 -33.98 -25.10 -3.89
N PRO A 70 -34.94 -25.63 -4.66
CA PRO A 70 -34.95 -25.51 -6.11
C PRO A 70 -34.96 -24.04 -6.56
N GLY A 71 -34.22 -23.76 -7.64
CA GLY A 71 -34.08 -22.42 -8.22
C GLY A 71 -33.11 -21.51 -7.48
N VAL A 72 -32.34 -22.01 -6.50
CA VAL A 72 -31.22 -21.28 -5.89
C VAL A 72 -29.91 -21.77 -6.52
N GLU A 73 -29.57 -21.27 -7.71
CA GLU A 73 -28.37 -21.74 -8.40
C GLU A 73 -27.08 -21.11 -7.82
N ILE A 74 -26.05 -21.95 -7.65
CA ILE A 74 -24.79 -21.61 -6.97
C ILE A 74 -23.64 -21.73 -7.97
N LEU A 75 -22.80 -20.70 -8.05
CA LEU A 75 -21.64 -20.67 -8.94
C LEU A 75 -20.36 -20.32 -8.17
N ASP A 76 -19.36 -21.18 -8.32
CA ASP A 76 -17.96 -20.87 -7.97
C ASP A 76 -17.17 -20.45 -9.21
N PRO A 77 -16.88 -19.15 -9.40
CA PRO A 77 -16.29 -18.65 -10.64
C PRO A 77 -14.78 -18.91 -10.77
N CYS A 78 -14.14 -19.47 -9.74
CA CYS A 78 -12.70 -19.72 -9.68
C CYS A 78 -12.40 -20.84 -8.68
N THR A 79 -12.78 -22.07 -9.04
CA THR A 79 -12.95 -23.16 -8.08
C THR A 79 -11.65 -23.79 -7.57
N GLY A 80 -10.53 -23.57 -8.28
CA GLY A 80 -9.25 -24.15 -7.93
C GLY A 80 -9.35 -25.67 -7.88
N THR A 81 -9.23 -26.24 -6.68
CA THR A 81 -9.31 -27.70 -6.45
C THR A 81 -10.72 -28.20 -6.11
N GLY A 82 -11.75 -27.36 -6.26
CA GLY A 82 -13.16 -27.72 -6.04
C GLY A 82 -13.64 -27.62 -4.60
N THR A 83 -12.88 -26.97 -3.70
CA THR A 83 -13.13 -27.02 -2.24
C THR A 83 -14.51 -26.50 -1.84
N TYR A 84 -14.98 -25.40 -2.44
CA TYR A 84 -16.33 -24.88 -2.15
C TYR A 84 -17.42 -25.85 -2.60
N VAL A 85 -17.27 -26.46 -3.78
CA VAL A 85 -18.24 -27.44 -4.30
C VAL A 85 -18.25 -28.70 -3.45
N THR A 86 -17.09 -29.21 -3.03
CA THR A 86 -17.02 -30.40 -2.16
C THR A 86 -17.64 -30.14 -0.79
N GLU A 87 -17.36 -29.00 -0.15
CA GLU A 87 -17.97 -28.68 1.14
C GLU A 87 -19.47 -28.38 1.00
N LEU A 88 -19.92 -27.85 -0.15
CA LEU A 88 -21.34 -27.67 -0.44
C LEU A 88 -22.06 -29.02 -0.58
N ILE A 89 -21.44 -29.99 -1.26
CA ILE A 89 -21.94 -31.37 -1.34
C ILE A 89 -22.08 -31.95 0.07
N GLU A 90 -21.08 -31.80 0.93
CA GLU A 90 -21.11 -32.25 2.33
C GLU A 90 -22.15 -31.52 3.19
N TYR A 91 -22.41 -30.24 2.91
CA TYR A 91 -23.37 -29.43 3.64
C TYR A 91 -24.84 -29.73 3.28
N LEU A 92 -25.15 -29.90 2.00
CA LEU A 92 -26.53 -30.04 1.51
C LEU A 92 -27.19 -31.36 1.93
N PRO A 93 -28.49 -31.39 2.22
CA PRO A 93 -29.17 -32.63 2.61
C PRO A 93 -29.26 -33.60 1.43
N ALA A 94 -29.09 -34.91 1.71
CA ALA A 94 -28.93 -35.94 0.69
C ALA A 94 -30.14 -36.08 -0.25
N ASP A 95 -31.36 -35.84 0.25
CA ASP A 95 -32.62 -35.90 -0.51
C ASP A 95 -32.77 -34.77 -1.53
N LYS A 96 -32.05 -33.65 -1.36
CA LYS A 96 -32.03 -32.53 -2.31
C LYS A 96 -30.77 -32.50 -3.17
N LEU A 97 -29.69 -33.10 -2.70
CA LEU A 97 -28.36 -33.01 -3.30
C LEU A 97 -28.32 -33.49 -4.76
N GLU A 98 -29.01 -34.56 -5.12
CA GLU A 98 -28.96 -35.08 -6.50
C GLU A 98 -29.45 -34.05 -7.53
N HIS A 99 -30.54 -33.35 -7.25
CA HIS A 99 -31.03 -32.28 -8.12
C HIS A 99 -30.04 -31.10 -8.19
N LYS A 100 -29.55 -30.66 -7.02
CA LYS A 100 -28.59 -29.55 -6.94
C LYS A 100 -27.32 -29.86 -7.73
N TYR A 101 -26.73 -31.03 -7.52
CA TYR A 101 -25.50 -31.50 -8.16
C TYR A 101 -25.63 -31.54 -9.68
N LYS A 102 -26.76 -32.08 -10.19
CA LYS A 102 -27.00 -32.24 -11.62
C LYS A 102 -27.33 -30.94 -12.34
N HIS A 103 -27.95 -29.97 -11.66
CA HIS A 103 -28.57 -28.85 -12.38
C HIS A 103 -28.25 -27.44 -11.86
N GLU A 104 -27.89 -27.29 -10.58
CA GLU A 104 -27.90 -25.97 -9.92
C GLU A 104 -26.59 -25.64 -9.18
N ILE A 105 -25.59 -26.51 -9.23
CA ILE A 105 -24.24 -26.26 -8.71
C ILE A 105 -23.29 -26.20 -9.90
N HIS A 106 -22.61 -25.06 -10.05
CA HIS A 106 -21.75 -24.75 -11.19
C HIS A 106 -20.37 -24.32 -10.70
N CYS A 107 -19.31 -24.64 -11.46
CA CYS A 107 -18.00 -24.09 -11.16
C CYS A 107 -17.11 -23.91 -12.39
N ASN A 108 -16.20 -22.93 -12.31
CA ASN A 108 -15.29 -22.56 -13.39
C ASN A 108 -13.83 -22.66 -12.93
N GLU A 109 -12.96 -23.08 -13.83
CA GLU A 109 -11.52 -23.09 -13.61
C GLU A 109 -10.77 -22.73 -14.90
N VAL A 110 -9.71 -21.93 -14.79
CA VAL A 110 -8.91 -21.49 -15.93
C VAL A 110 -7.74 -22.43 -16.21
N ALA A 111 -7.23 -23.12 -15.18
CA ALA A 111 -6.07 -23.99 -15.28
C ALA A 111 -6.47 -25.47 -15.39
N ILE A 112 -5.92 -26.15 -16.40
CA ILE A 112 -6.27 -27.54 -16.72
C ILE A 112 -6.04 -28.53 -15.56
N LEU A 113 -4.97 -28.35 -14.78
CA LEU A 113 -4.64 -29.28 -13.70
C LEU A 113 -5.58 -29.11 -12.49
N PRO A 114 -5.78 -27.89 -11.94
CA PRO A 114 -6.84 -27.63 -10.97
C PRO A 114 -8.22 -28.12 -11.44
N TYR A 115 -8.57 -27.91 -12.72
CA TYR A 115 -9.83 -28.39 -13.29
C TYR A 115 -10.03 -29.90 -13.11
N TYR A 116 -9.03 -30.72 -13.46
CA TYR A 116 -9.12 -32.17 -13.27
C TYR A 116 -9.15 -32.58 -11.79
N ILE A 117 -8.41 -31.88 -10.93
CA ILE A 117 -8.42 -32.14 -9.49
C ILE A 117 -9.79 -31.82 -8.90
N ALA A 118 -10.38 -30.68 -9.28
CA ALA A 118 -11.73 -30.30 -8.89
C ALA A 118 -12.74 -31.36 -9.32
N ASN A 119 -12.70 -31.78 -10.60
CA ASN A 119 -13.63 -32.80 -11.10
C ASN A 119 -13.54 -34.11 -10.30
N LEU A 120 -12.33 -34.63 -10.09
CA LEU A 120 -12.12 -35.86 -9.31
C LEU A 120 -12.51 -35.72 -7.84
N ASN A 121 -12.29 -34.56 -7.24
CA ASN A 121 -12.68 -34.30 -5.86
C ASN A 121 -14.21 -34.26 -5.73
N ILE A 122 -14.88 -33.50 -6.60
CA ILE A 122 -16.33 -33.30 -6.60
C ILE A 122 -17.06 -34.64 -6.79
N GLU A 123 -16.71 -35.40 -7.82
CA GLU A 123 -17.33 -36.70 -8.09
C GLU A 123 -17.10 -37.71 -6.96
N PHE A 124 -15.89 -37.69 -6.37
CA PHE A 124 -15.57 -38.57 -5.25
C PHE A 124 -16.35 -38.20 -3.98
N THR A 125 -16.47 -36.91 -3.64
CA THR A 125 -17.27 -36.46 -2.50
C THR A 125 -18.74 -36.84 -2.69
N TYR A 126 -19.29 -36.64 -3.89
CA TYR A 126 -20.65 -37.05 -4.20
C TYR A 126 -20.83 -38.56 -4.01
N GLN A 127 -19.91 -39.37 -4.53
CA GLN A 127 -19.96 -40.82 -4.37
C GLN A 127 -19.90 -41.24 -2.89
N GLN A 128 -19.04 -40.63 -2.09
CA GLN A 128 -18.94 -40.94 -0.67
C GLN A 128 -20.23 -40.62 0.08
N LYS A 129 -20.86 -39.48 -0.22
CA LYS A 129 -22.07 -39.04 0.46
C LYS A 129 -23.33 -39.77 -0.01
N MET A 130 -23.45 -40.03 -1.31
CA MET A 130 -24.66 -40.61 -1.92
C MET A 130 -24.59 -42.13 -2.08
N GLY A 131 -23.42 -42.75 -1.87
CA GLY A 131 -23.21 -44.19 -2.07
C GLY A 131 -23.27 -44.64 -3.55
N LYS A 132 -23.43 -43.71 -4.49
CA LYS A 132 -23.47 -43.97 -5.95
C LYS A 132 -22.61 -42.97 -6.70
N TYR A 133 -21.94 -43.43 -7.75
CA TYR A 133 -21.17 -42.57 -8.63
C TYR A 133 -22.09 -41.79 -9.59
N GLU A 134 -21.77 -40.52 -9.82
CA GLU A 134 -22.41 -39.67 -10.82
C GLU A 134 -21.37 -38.65 -11.33
N GLU A 135 -21.25 -38.50 -12.66
CA GLU A 135 -20.32 -37.54 -13.27
C GLU A 135 -20.75 -36.10 -12.96
N PHE A 136 -19.78 -35.21 -12.69
CA PHE A 136 -20.08 -33.79 -12.51
C PHE A 136 -20.03 -33.04 -13.84
N GLN A 137 -21.20 -32.75 -14.41
CA GLN A 137 -21.30 -32.13 -15.74
C GLN A 137 -21.23 -30.60 -15.72
N ASN A 138 -21.25 -29.97 -14.54
CA ASN A 138 -21.37 -28.52 -14.38
C ASN A 138 -20.06 -27.79 -14.06
N ILE A 139 -18.91 -28.45 -14.29
CA ILE A 139 -17.59 -27.82 -14.28
C ILE A 139 -17.20 -27.35 -15.68
N CYS A 140 -16.74 -26.10 -15.80
CA CYS A 140 -16.26 -25.51 -17.05
C CYS A 140 -14.77 -25.17 -16.98
N LEU A 141 -14.01 -25.55 -18.02
CA LEU A 141 -12.65 -25.07 -18.24
C LEU A 141 -12.73 -23.75 -19.01
N VAL A 142 -12.65 -22.63 -18.29
CA VAL A 142 -12.93 -21.29 -18.83
C VAL A 142 -12.22 -20.19 -18.01
N ASP A 143 -11.78 -19.13 -18.69
CA ASP A 143 -11.44 -17.88 -18.01
C ASP A 143 -12.71 -17.05 -17.80
N THR A 144 -13.22 -17.03 -16.57
CA THR A 144 -14.46 -16.33 -16.19
C THR A 144 -14.44 -14.84 -16.58
N LEU A 145 -13.27 -14.17 -16.49
CA LEU A 145 -13.17 -12.73 -16.75
C LEU A 145 -13.08 -12.40 -18.25
N ASP A 146 -12.68 -13.34 -19.11
CA ASP A 146 -12.74 -13.15 -20.57
C ASP A 146 -14.18 -13.28 -21.11
N HIS A 147 -15.08 -13.92 -20.37
CA HIS A 147 -16.46 -14.17 -20.79
C HIS A 147 -17.44 -13.05 -20.37
N CYS A 148 -16.94 -11.90 -19.92
CA CYS A 148 -17.76 -10.75 -19.49
C CYS A 148 -18.73 -10.21 -20.56
N GLY A 149 -18.54 -10.55 -21.85
CA GLY A 149 -19.37 -10.06 -22.94
C GLY A 149 -20.59 -10.89 -23.30
N PHE A 150 -20.80 -12.08 -22.69
CA PHE A 150 -21.90 -13.04 -22.95
C PHE A 150 -22.27 -13.36 -24.42
N ALA A 151 -21.51 -12.85 -25.40
CA ALA A 151 -21.75 -12.95 -26.85
C ALA A 151 -20.45 -13.15 -27.67
N GLY A 152 -19.29 -13.31 -27.03
CA GLY A 152 -17.99 -13.37 -27.72
C GLY A 152 -17.62 -14.76 -28.24
N LYS A 153 -17.29 -14.87 -29.54
CA LYS A 153 -16.60 -16.03 -30.14
C LYS A 153 -15.20 -16.18 -29.55
N GLN A 154 -14.88 -17.37 -29.08
CA GLN A 154 -13.57 -17.73 -28.56
C GLN A 154 -12.51 -17.72 -29.68
N LEU A 155 -11.43 -16.98 -29.47
CA LEU A 155 -10.21 -17.03 -30.28
C LEU A 155 -9.02 -17.21 -29.32
N ASN A 156 -8.76 -18.47 -28.93
CA ASN A 156 -7.45 -19.12 -28.79
C ASN A 156 -7.38 -20.23 -27.70
N LEU A 157 -6.94 -21.39 -28.18
CA LEU A 157 -6.20 -22.51 -27.57
C LEU A 157 -6.78 -23.47 -26.50
N PHE A 158 -7.83 -23.17 -25.73
CA PHE A 158 -8.30 -24.10 -24.66
C PHE A 158 -9.76 -24.59 -24.78
N ALA A 159 -10.46 -24.22 -25.85
CA ALA A 159 -11.87 -24.54 -26.16
C ALA A 159 -12.15 -25.95 -26.72
N MET A 160 -11.22 -26.90 -26.58
CA MET A 160 -11.06 -27.99 -27.55
C MET A 160 -12.16 -29.07 -27.59
N SER A 161 -13.12 -29.11 -26.64
CA SER A 161 -14.26 -30.03 -26.75
C SER A 161 -15.58 -29.29 -26.97
N VAL A 162 -16.37 -29.81 -27.92
CA VAL A 162 -17.76 -29.40 -28.16
C VAL A 162 -18.56 -29.45 -26.85
N GLN A 163 -18.24 -30.42 -25.98
CA GLN A 163 -18.83 -30.61 -24.67
C GLN A 163 -18.55 -29.44 -23.70
N ASN A 164 -17.28 -29.00 -23.55
CA ASN A 164 -16.97 -27.88 -22.65
C ASN A 164 -17.63 -26.58 -23.13
N THR A 165 -17.65 -26.36 -24.46
CA THR A 165 -18.34 -25.20 -25.04
C THR A 165 -19.84 -25.23 -24.77
N ALA A 166 -20.47 -26.41 -24.83
CA ALA A 166 -21.88 -26.59 -24.49
C ALA A 166 -22.15 -26.29 -23.00
N ARG A 167 -21.31 -26.81 -22.09
CA ARG A 167 -21.38 -26.53 -20.65
C ARG A 167 -21.30 -25.03 -20.34
N ILE A 168 -20.36 -24.31 -20.98
CA ILE A 168 -20.22 -22.86 -20.80
C ILE A 168 -21.48 -22.10 -21.27
N LYS A 169 -22.03 -22.47 -22.43
CA LYS A 169 -23.26 -21.85 -22.96
C LYS A 169 -24.45 -22.11 -22.03
N GLU A 170 -24.58 -23.34 -21.56
CA GLU A 170 -25.62 -23.73 -20.60
C GLU A 170 -25.50 -22.91 -19.33
N GLN A 171 -24.34 -22.90 -18.67
CA GLN A 171 -24.10 -22.10 -17.45
C GLN A 171 -24.38 -20.60 -17.64
N ASN A 172 -24.01 -20.03 -18.79
CA ASN A 172 -24.28 -18.61 -19.07
C ASN A 172 -25.78 -18.32 -19.22
N SER A 173 -26.58 -19.29 -19.66
CA SER A 173 -28.04 -19.15 -19.73
C SER A 173 -28.74 -19.29 -18.37
N ARG A 174 -28.06 -19.89 -17.38
CA ARG A 174 -28.62 -20.14 -16.04
C ARG A 174 -28.79 -18.87 -15.22
N THR A 175 -29.74 -18.91 -14.29
CA THR A 175 -30.05 -17.80 -13.39
C THR A 175 -29.32 -17.99 -12.07
N ILE A 176 -28.18 -17.31 -11.88
CA ILE A 176 -27.31 -17.53 -10.72
C ILE A 176 -27.79 -16.68 -9.54
N SER A 177 -28.08 -17.32 -8.41
CA SER A 177 -28.53 -16.65 -7.17
C SER A 177 -27.39 -16.44 -6.18
N VAL A 178 -26.42 -17.36 -6.14
CA VAL A 178 -25.31 -17.35 -5.18
C VAL A 178 -24.00 -17.46 -5.93
N ILE A 179 -23.14 -16.45 -5.79
CA ILE A 179 -21.77 -16.49 -6.31
C ILE A 179 -20.82 -16.59 -5.12
N ILE A 180 -20.07 -17.68 -5.00
CA ILE A 180 -19.22 -17.96 -3.83
C ILE A 180 -17.83 -18.41 -4.25
N GLY A 181 -16.77 -17.95 -3.57
CA GLY A 181 -15.42 -18.42 -3.88
C GLY A 181 -14.27 -17.65 -3.23
N ASN A 182 -13.05 -17.98 -3.65
CA ASN A 182 -11.81 -17.30 -3.27
C ASN A 182 -11.10 -16.75 -4.53
N PRO A 183 -11.45 -15.54 -5.00
CA PRO A 183 -10.79 -14.93 -6.16
C PRO A 183 -9.29 -14.73 -5.96
N PRO A 184 -8.47 -14.85 -7.01
CA PRO A 184 -7.02 -14.69 -6.91
C PRO A 184 -6.62 -13.26 -6.50
N TYR A 185 -5.47 -13.15 -5.81
CA TYR A 185 -4.80 -11.88 -5.50
C TYR A 185 -3.65 -11.68 -6.49
N ASN A 186 -3.62 -10.59 -7.26
CA ASN A 186 -2.38 -10.17 -7.94
C ASN A 186 -2.57 -8.80 -8.61
N ALA A 187 -2.25 -7.72 -7.90
CA ALA A 187 -2.27 -6.38 -8.49
C ALA A 187 -1.14 -6.17 -9.52
N TRP A 188 0.10 -6.65 -9.28
CA TRP A 188 1.27 -6.29 -10.11
C TRP A 188 2.43 -7.31 -10.04
N GLN A 189 3.26 -7.34 -11.09
CA GLN A 189 4.56 -8.02 -11.12
C GLN A 189 5.56 -7.35 -10.15
N ALA A 190 6.35 -8.15 -9.42
CA ALA A 190 7.33 -7.63 -8.45
C ALA A 190 8.62 -7.10 -9.11
N ASP A 191 8.97 -7.55 -10.32
CA ASP A 191 10.18 -7.13 -11.03
C ASP A 191 9.93 -7.01 -12.55
N PHE A 192 10.25 -5.85 -13.11
CA PHE A 192 10.15 -5.57 -14.55
C PHE A 192 11.15 -6.39 -15.38
N ARG A 193 12.23 -6.89 -14.77
CA ARG A 193 13.19 -7.81 -15.43
C ARG A 193 12.57 -9.15 -15.84
N GLN A 194 11.46 -9.53 -15.23
CA GLN A 194 10.81 -10.82 -15.50
C GLN A 194 9.95 -10.83 -16.76
N ASP A 195 9.70 -9.67 -17.38
CA ASP A 195 8.90 -9.49 -18.61
C ASP A 195 7.58 -10.30 -18.60
N ASN A 196 6.89 -10.30 -17.45
CA ASN A 196 5.72 -11.13 -17.21
C ASN A 196 4.55 -10.26 -16.68
N PRO A 197 4.05 -9.31 -17.49
CA PRO A 197 2.97 -8.43 -17.08
C PRO A 197 1.67 -9.22 -16.81
N ASN A 198 0.84 -8.72 -15.90
CA ASN A 198 -0.51 -9.22 -15.72
C ASN A 198 -1.28 -9.14 -17.05
N ARG A 199 -2.07 -10.19 -17.32
CA ARG A 199 -2.94 -10.25 -18.49
C ARG A 199 -3.96 -9.10 -18.44
N GLN A 200 -4.19 -8.43 -19.56
CA GLN A 200 -5.21 -7.39 -19.67
C GLN A 200 -6.60 -8.02 -19.92
N TYR A 201 -7.61 -7.57 -19.17
CA TYR A 201 -8.98 -8.04 -19.29
C TYR A 201 -9.88 -6.90 -19.76
N LYS A 202 -9.94 -6.69 -21.09
CA LYS A 202 -10.51 -5.47 -21.69
C LYS A 202 -11.94 -5.16 -21.23
N ASP A 203 -12.83 -6.14 -21.16
CA ASP A 203 -14.24 -5.93 -20.87
C ASP A 203 -14.51 -5.60 -19.39
N VAL A 204 -14.01 -6.41 -18.46
CA VAL A 204 -14.14 -6.11 -17.02
C VAL A 204 -13.37 -4.84 -16.64
N ASP A 205 -12.20 -4.57 -17.25
CA ASP A 205 -11.45 -3.34 -17.01
C ASP A 205 -12.23 -2.12 -17.51
N ARG A 206 -12.94 -2.22 -18.64
CA ARG A 206 -13.87 -1.18 -19.11
C ARG A 206 -15.01 -0.95 -18.10
N ARG A 207 -15.58 -2.02 -17.54
CA ARG A 207 -16.63 -1.92 -16.50
C ARG A 207 -16.10 -1.29 -15.21
N ILE A 208 -14.91 -1.67 -14.74
CA ILE A 208 -14.22 -1.05 -13.61
C ILE A 208 -14.00 0.45 -13.87
N LYS A 209 -13.51 0.81 -15.06
CA LYS A 209 -13.30 2.22 -15.44
C LYS A 209 -14.60 3.02 -15.41
N ALA A 210 -15.68 2.47 -15.94
CA ALA A 210 -16.99 3.13 -15.99
C ALA A 210 -17.69 3.23 -14.62
N THR A 211 -17.30 2.39 -13.65
CA THR A 211 -17.93 2.31 -12.32
C THR A 211 -16.99 2.79 -11.22
N TYR A 212 -16.08 1.93 -10.76
CA TYR A 212 -15.21 2.17 -9.61
C TYR A 212 -14.30 3.37 -9.83
N ILE A 213 -13.65 3.49 -11.01
CA ILE A 213 -12.70 4.58 -11.25
C ILE A 213 -13.43 5.92 -11.38
N LYS A 214 -14.53 5.95 -12.15
CA LYS A 214 -15.32 7.17 -12.37
C LYS A 214 -15.86 7.77 -11.06
N LYS A 215 -16.20 6.94 -10.07
CA LYS A 215 -16.71 7.39 -8.76
C LYS A 215 -15.61 7.60 -7.70
N GLY A 216 -14.35 7.26 -8.00
CA GLY A 216 -13.22 7.39 -7.09
C GLY A 216 -12.55 8.76 -7.21
N THR A 217 -12.11 9.32 -6.08
CA THR A 217 -11.42 10.63 -6.02
C THR A 217 -9.91 10.53 -5.83
N ALA A 218 -9.38 9.33 -5.59
CA ALA A 218 -7.95 9.15 -5.37
C ALA A 218 -7.14 9.43 -6.65
N GLN A 219 -5.99 10.09 -6.51
CA GLN A 219 -5.10 10.40 -7.63
C GLN A 219 -4.51 9.14 -8.30
N ASN A 220 -4.26 8.08 -7.51
CA ASN A 220 -3.82 6.78 -8.02
C ASN A 220 -4.85 5.70 -7.65
N GLN A 221 -5.48 5.13 -8.68
CA GLN A 221 -6.50 4.08 -8.54
C GLN A 221 -6.07 2.76 -9.20
N ASN A 222 -4.78 2.60 -9.48
CA ASN A 222 -4.26 1.40 -10.13
C ASN A 222 -4.52 0.12 -9.32
N ALA A 223 -4.55 0.21 -7.99
CA ALA A 223 -4.87 -0.91 -7.10
C ALA A 223 -6.31 -1.47 -7.30
N VAL A 224 -7.23 -0.68 -7.87
CA VAL A 224 -8.61 -1.10 -8.13
C VAL A 224 -8.69 -2.13 -9.26
N TYR A 225 -7.65 -2.22 -10.10
CA TYR A 225 -7.52 -3.27 -11.12
C TYR A 225 -6.83 -4.52 -10.57
N ASP A 226 -6.92 -4.82 -9.27
CA ASP A 226 -6.52 -6.12 -8.73
C ASP A 226 -7.53 -7.21 -9.18
N MET A 227 -7.06 -8.45 -9.25
CA MET A 227 -7.83 -9.60 -9.71
C MET A 227 -9.12 -9.81 -8.92
N TYR A 228 -9.05 -9.79 -7.58
CA TYR A 228 -10.25 -9.96 -6.75
C TYR A 228 -11.30 -8.86 -7.01
N THR A 229 -10.87 -7.64 -7.37
CA THR A 229 -11.80 -6.53 -7.68
C THR A 229 -12.48 -6.73 -9.03
N ARG A 230 -11.80 -7.35 -10.00
CA ARG A 230 -12.43 -7.80 -11.25
C ARG A 230 -13.49 -8.86 -11.01
N PHE A 231 -13.24 -9.81 -10.10
CA PHE A 231 -14.25 -10.81 -9.73
C PHE A 231 -15.46 -10.18 -9.02
N TYR A 232 -15.26 -9.21 -8.12
CA TYR A 232 -16.40 -8.44 -7.57
C TYR A 232 -17.19 -7.72 -8.67
N ARG A 233 -16.51 -7.05 -9.61
CA ARG A 233 -17.18 -6.35 -10.71
C ARG A 233 -17.97 -7.31 -11.59
N TRP A 234 -17.34 -8.43 -11.98
CA TRP A 234 -17.96 -9.48 -12.78
C TRP A 234 -19.16 -10.11 -12.06
N ALA A 235 -19.02 -10.47 -10.78
CA ALA A 235 -20.10 -11.08 -10.01
C ALA A 235 -21.28 -10.11 -9.83
N SER A 236 -20.99 -8.84 -9.58
CA SER A 236 -22.01 -7.79 -9.48
C SER A 236 -22.75 -7.59 -10.81
N ASP A 237 -22.02 -7.61 -11.94
CA ASP A 237 -22.62 -7.52 -13.27
C ASP A 237 -23.47 -8.77 -13.59
N ARG A 238 -22.95 -9.98 -13.31
CA ARG A 238 -23.61 -11.28 -13.50
C ARG A 238 -24.93 -11.39 -12.75
N LEU A 239 -25.03 -10.84 -11.54
CA LEU A 239 -26.28 -10.74 -10.78
C LEU A 239 -27.21 -9.65 -11.34
N SER A 240 -26.64 -8.53 -11.80
CA SER A 240 -27.41 -7.37 -12.23
C SER A 240 -28.15 -7.55 -13.55
N GLU A 241 -27.53 -8.20 -14.53
CA GLU A 241 -28.11 -8.39 -15.87
C GLU A 241 -29.38 -9.24 -15.84
N GLN A 242 -29.49 -10.09 -14.83
CA GLN A 242 -30.64 -10.98 -14.67
C GLN A 242 -31.76 -10.41 -13.82
N LEU A 243 -31.60 -9.17 -13.31
CA LEU A 243 -32.55 -8.52 -12.39
C LEU A 243 -32.98 -9.43 -11.24
N ASN A 244 -32.04 -10.19 -10.68
CA ASN A 244 -32.33 -11.21 -9.67
C ASN A 244 -31.91 -10.81 -8.26
N ASP A 245 -32.67 -11.35 -7.30
CA ASP A 245 -32.25 -11.48 -5.91
C ASP A 245 -31.01 -12.38 -5.86
N GLY A 246 -30.00 -11.98 -5.09
CA GLY A 246 -28.80 -12.79 -5.01
C GLY A 246 -27.77 -12.30 -4.00
N ILE A 247 -26.76 -13.13 -3.80
CA ILE A 247 -25.67 -12.88 -2.86
C ILE A 247 -24.31 -13.18 -3.49
N VAL A 248 -23.35 -12.28 -3.30
CA VAL A 248 -21.94 -12.51 -3.61
C VAL A 248 -21.18 -12.75 -2.31
N VAL A 249 -20.43 -13.85 -2.24
CA VAL A 249 -19.71 -14.30 -1.04
C VAL A 249 -18.26 -14.60 -1.39
N PHE A 250 -17.35 -13.66 -1.10
CA PHE A 250 -15.93 -13.84 -1.39
C PHE A 250 -15.07 -13.65 -0.15
N VAL A 251 -14.08 -14.53 0.00
CA VAL A 251 -12.89 -14.26 0.81
C VAL A 251 -11.87 -13.56 -0.08
N SER A 252 -11.40 -12.38 0.32
CA SER A 252 -10.47 -11.61 -0.49
C SER A 252 -9.54 -10.69 0.31
N ASN A 253 -8.70 -9.92 -0.40
CA ASN A 253 -7.85 -8.90 0.21
C ASN A 253 -8.72 -7.80 0.86
N ASN A 254 -8.47 -7.47 2.13
CA ASN A 254 -9.30 -6.51 2.88
C ASN A 254 -9.05 -5.03 2.54
N SER A 255 -8.15 -4.71 1.61
CA SER A 255 -7.76 -3.33 1.31
C SER A 255 -8.94 -2.45 0.83
N PHE A 256 -9.96 -3.03 0.20
CA PHE A 256 -11.14 -2.29 -0.26
C PHE A 256 -11.96 -1.68 0.88
N ILE A 257 -11.82 -2.18 2.12
CA ILE A 257 -12.57 -1.70 3.29
C ILE A 257 -12.13 -0.28 3.67
N SER A 258 -10.82 0.00 3.61
CA SER A 258 -10.25 1.23 4.20
C SER A 258 -9.35 2.05 3.27
N SER A 259 -8.79 1.45 2.20
CA SER A 259 -7.86 2.18 1.31
C SER A 259 -8.56 3.29 0.53
N ASN A 260 -7.88 4.42 0.36
CA ASN A 260 -8.38 5.58 -0.38
C ASN A 260 -8.65 5.28 -1.85
N SER A 261 -7.83 4.43 -2.49
CA SER A 261 -8.03 4.05 -3.90
C SER A 261 -9.37 3.36 -4.15
N PHE A 262 -10.00 2.77 -3.14
CA PHE A 262 -11.25 2.03 -3.25
C PHE A 262 -12.50 2.84 -2.88
N GLY A 263 -12.41 4.17 -2.74
CA GLY A 263 -13.59 5.01 -2.44
C GLY A 263 -14.71 4.85 -3.49
N GLY A 264 -14.36 4.81 -4.78
CA GLY A 264 -15.33 4.57 -5.84
C GLY A 264 -15.87 3.14 -5.88
N PHE A 265 -15.06 2.14 -5.50
CA PHE A 265 -15.52 0.75 -5.32
C PHE A 265 -16.60 0.68 -4.24
N ARG A 266 -16.34 1.23 -3.05
CA ARG A 266 -17.29 1.23 -1.93
C ARG A 266 -18.60 1.94 -2.29
N LYS A 267 -18.52 3.12 -2.92
CA LYS A 267 -19.69 3.83 -3.45
C LYS A 267 -20.49 2.98 -4.44
N CYS A 268 -19.84 2.22 -5.33
CA CYS A 268 -20.56 1.32 -6.23
C CYS A 268 -21.25 0.18 -5.48
N ILE A 269 -20.56 -0.48 -4.54
CA ILE A 269 -21.15 -1.56 -3.73
C ILE A 269 -22.38 -1.05 -2.97
N GLU A 270 -22.30 0.11 -2.34
CA GLU A 270 -23.43 0.74 -1.63
C GLU A 270 -24.61 1.07 -2.56
N ASN A 271 -24.36 1.37 -3.82
CA ASN A 271 -25.43 1.65 -4.79
C ASN A 271 -26.05 0.37 -5.36
N GLU A 272 -25.28 -0.71 -5.45
CA GLU A 272 -25.68 -1.94 -6.14
C GLU A 272 -26.30 -2.97 -5.19
N PHE A 273 -25.88 -2.97 -3.93
CA PHE A 273 -26.29 -3.95 -2.91
C PHE A 273 -27.04 -3.28 -1.75
N ASP A 274 -27.93 -4.02 -1.11
CA ASP A 274 -28.80 -3.53 -0.03
C ASP A 274 -28.22 -3.82 1.36
N TYR A 275 -27.50 -4.93 1.49
CA TYR A 275 -26.82 -5.31 2.73
C TYR A 275 -25.40 -5.78 2.45
N VAL A 276 -24.47 -5.33 3.28
CA VAL A 276 -23.05 -5.71 3.23
C VAL A 276 -22.65 -6.23 4.60
N TYR A 277 -22.23 -7.49 4.69
CA TYR A 277 -21.65 -8.05 5.91
C TYR A 277 -20.16 -8.33 5.69
N LEU A 278 -19.31 -7.82 6.57
CA LEU A 278 -17.86 -7.90 6.48
C LEU A 278 -17.28 -8.54 7.74
N VAL A 279 -16.58 -9.66 7.56
CA VAL A 279 -15.77 -10.30 8.59
C VAL A 279 -14.31 -10.06 8.24
N ASP A 280 -13.69 -9.05 8.86
CA ASP A 280 -12.30 -8.67 8.63
C ASP A 280 -11.36 -9.48 9.55
N LEU A 281 -10.55 -10.35 8.95
CA LEU A 281 -9.59 -11.20 9.64
C LEU A 281 -8.26 -10.47 9.89
N GLY A 282 -8.06 -9.27 9.37
CA GLY A 282 -6.82 -8.51 9.50
C GLY A 282 -5.63 -9.25 8.90
N GLY A 283 -4.47 -9.22 9.58
CA GLY A 283 -3.26 -9.95 9.14
C GLY A 283 -2.48 -9.26 8.02
N ASP A 284 -2.63 -7.94 7.87
CA ASP A 284 -1.87 -7.14 6.91
C ASP A 284 -0.49 -6.77 7.49
N VAL A 285 0.52 -7.58 7.17
CA VAL A 285 1.91 -7.38 7.57
C VAL A 285 2.50 -6.10 6.96
N ARG A 286 1.98 -5.68 5.80
CA ARG A 286 2.45 -4.48 5.14
C ARG A 286 2.06 -3.27 5.97
N GLN A 287 0.83 -3.22 6.49
CA GLN A 287 0.35 -2.16 7.39
C GLN A 287 0.98 -2.23 8.79
N ASN A 288 1.16 -3.43 9.33
CA ASN A 288 1.71 -3.62 10.67
C ASN A 288 2.92 -4.56 10.68
N GLN A 289 4.11 -3.98 10.72
CA GLN A 289 5.38 -4.73 10.70
C GLN A 289 5.64 -5.60 11.94
N LYS A 290 4.81 -5.49 13.00
CA LYS A 290 4.88 -6.40 14.16
C LYS A 290 4.26 -7.78 13.85
N LEU A 291 3.45 -7.87 12.80
CA LEU A 291 2.81 -9.11 12.38
C LEU A 291 3.77 -9.96 11.53
N SER A 292 3.55 -11.28 11.54
CA SER A 292 4.17 -12.18 10.58
C SER A 292 3.11 -12.80 9.68
N GLY A 293 3.35 -12.84 8.38
CA GLY A 293 2.43 -13.45 7.42
C GLY A 293 2.19 -14.92 7.74
N THR A 294 3.25 -15.64 8.13
CA THR A 294 3.15 -17.06 8.47
C THR A 294 2.49 -17.33 9.82
N LYS A 295 2.37 -16.33 10.71
CA LYS A 295 1.82 -16.50 12.07
C LYS A 295 0.42 -15.94 12.22
N ASN A 296 0.16 -14.76 11.64
CA ASN A 296 -1.05 -13.98 11.89
C ASN A 296 -2.03 -13.98 10.71
N ASN A 297 -1.60 -14.38 9.51
CA ASN A 297 -2.45 -14.38 8.33
C ASN A 297 -2.96 -15.80 8.02
N VAL A 298 -4.27 -15.94 7.81
CA VAL A 298 -4.93 -17.24 7.60
C VAL A 298 -4.49 -17.98 6.33
N PHE A 299 -3.89 -17.28 5.37
CA PHE A 299 -3.32 -17.87 4.15
C PHE A 299 -1.78 -17.87 4.13
N GLY A 300 -1.12 -17.41 5.19
CA GLY A 300 0.34 -17.31 5.22
C GLY A 300 0.92 -16.16 4.36
N ILE A 301 0.09 -15.19 3.96
CA ILE A 301 0.47 -14.08 3.06
C ILE A 301 0.67 -12.75 3.81
N GLN A 302 1.10 -11.71 3.09
CA GLN A 302 1.43 -10.40 3.69
C GLN A 302 0.30 -9.36 3.62
N VAL A 303 -0.74 -9.59 2.82
CA VAL A 303 -1.89 -8.68 2.67
C VAL A 303 -3.01 -9.12 3.60
N GLY A 304 -3.79 -8.16 4.12
CA GLY A 304 -4.92 -8.47 4.99
C GLY A 304 -6.04 -9.20 4.27
N VAL A 305 -6.85 -9.95 5.02
CA VAL A 305 -7.89 -10.85 4.50
C VAL A 305 -9.24 -10.51 5.13
N SER A 306 -10.29 -10.48 4.32
CA SER A 306 -11.68 -10.36 4.79
C SER A 306 -12.63 -11.26 4.02
N ILE A 307 -13.74 -11.61 4.65
CA ILE A 307 -14.87 -12.29 4.02
C ILE A 307 -16.00 -11.27 3.87
N ALA A 308 -16.50 -11.10 2.64
CA ALA A 308 -17.58 -10.18 2.34
C ALA A 308 -18.80 -10.92 1.79
N PHE A 309 -19.97 -10.57 2.34
CA PHE A 309 -21.28 -11.02 1.89
C PHE A 309 -22.05 -9.80 1.38
N LEU A 310 -22.32 -9.76 0.08
CA LEU A 310 -23.01 -8.65 -0.59
C LEU A 310 -24.39 -9.13 -1.04
N VAL A 311 -25.45 -8.64 -0.41
CA VAL A 311 -26.84 -9.07 -0.65
C VAL A 311 -27.55 -8.02 -1.49
N ARG A 312 -28.13 -8.46 -2.61
CA ARG A 312 -28.98 -7.65 -3.48
C ARG A 312 -30.41 -8.16 -3.41
N ASN A 313 -31.34 -7.26 -3.11
CA ASN A 313 -32.77 -7.55 -3.08
C ASN A 313 -33.50 -6.61 -4.05
N VAL A 314 -34.00 -7.17 -5.14
CA VAL A 314 -34.64 -6.45 -6.24
C VAL A 314 -35.93 -5.77 -5.78
N LYS A 315 -36.63 -6.32 -4.78
CA LYS A 315 -37.83 -5.70 -4.19
C LYS A 315 -37.49 -4.38 -3.48
N LEU A 316 -36.25 -4.21 -3.01
CA LEU A 316 -35.79 -2.98 -2.39
C LEU A 316 -35.23 -1.96 -3.42
N ALA A 317 -34.94 -2.40 -4.65
CA ALA A 317 -34.35 -1.55 -5.69
C ALA A 317 -35.24 -0.38 -6.14
N ASN A 318 -36.57 -0.49 -5.98
CA ASN A 318 -37.55 0.52 -6.40
C ASN A 318 -37.96 1.52 -5.28
N LYS A 319 -37.34 1.45 -4.09
CA LYS A 319 -37.66 2.40 -2.99
C LYS A 319 -36.78 3.65 -3.09
N THR A 320 -37.40 4.82 -2.96
CA THR A 320 -36.75 6.14 -3.07
C THR A 320 -35.73 6.46 -1.95
N ASP A 321 -35.82 5.78 -0.80
CA ASP A 321 -34.90 5.90 0.35
C ASP A 321 -33.95 4.70 0.50
N ARG A 322 -33.41 4.19 -0.62
CA ARG A 322 -32.52 3.03 -0.62
C ARG A 322 -31.17 3.37 0.02
N ASN A 323 -30.99 2.97 1.28
CA ASN A 323 -29.72 3.06 2.00
C ASN A 323 -29.14 1.67 2.25
N CYS A 324 -27.98 1.39 1.65
CA CYS A 324 -27.22 0.17 1.90
C CYS A 324 -26.83 0.07 3.39
N GLN A 325 -27.10 -1.09 4.00
CA GLN A 325 -26.76 -1.34 5.39
C GLN A 325 -25.47 -2.14 5.51
N ILE A 326 -24.47 -1.54 6.13
CA ILE A 326 -23.13 -2.13 6.27
C ILE A 326 -22.92 -2.60 7.70
N PHE A 327 -22.58 -3.88 7.83
CA PHE A 327 -22.30 -4.58 9.08
C PHE A 327 -20.84 -5.04 9.07
N TYR A 328 -20.06 -4.59 10.04
CA TYR A 328 -18.64 -4.85 10.10
C TYR A 328 -18.23 -5.47 11.44
N VAL A 329 -17.41 -6.51 11.38
CA VAL A 329 -16.73 -7.10 12.54
C VAL A 329 -15.28 -7.36 12.16
N ARG A 330 -14.35 -7.08 13.09
CA ARG A 330 -12.91 -7.29 12.89
C ARG A 330 -12.35 -8.16 14.00
N ARG A 331 -11.44 -9.07 13.65
CA ARG A 331 -10.62 -9.79 14.64
C ARG A 331 -9.55 -8.88 15.26
N PRO A 332 -9.19 -9.09 16.53
CA PRO A 332 -8.06 -8.40 17.14
C PRO A 332 -6.79 -8.47 16.29
N GLU A 333 -6.05 -7.37 16.26
CA GLU A 333 -4.90 -7.19 15.36
C GLU A 333 -3.80 -8.25 15.56
N MET A 334 -3.58 -8.67 16.81
CA MET A 334 -2.51 -9.59 17.19
C MET A 334 -2.92 -11.07 17.17
N ASP A 335 -4.19 -11.40 16.87
CA ASP A 335 -4.66 -12.79 16.77
C ASP A 335 -3.79 -13.58 15.78
N THR A 336 -3.48 -14.82 16.12
CA THR A 336 -2.79 -15.75 15.22
C THR A 336 -3.74 -16.25 14.14
N ALA A 337 -3.18 -16.88 13.09
CA ALA A 337 -3.98 -17.57 12.08
C ALA A 337 -4.88 -18.64 12.72
N GLU A 338 -4.37 -19.37 13.71
CA GLU A 338 -5.10 -20.40 14.45
C GLU A 338 -6.26 -19.80 15.26
N ASP A 339 -6.03 -18.71 16.01
CA ASP A 339 -7.09 -18.02 16.76
C ASP A 339 -8.24 -17.59 15.84
N LYS A 340 -7.90 -17.08 14.65
CA LYS A 340 -8.86 -16.66 13.64
C LYS A 340 -9.65 -17.84 13.11
N LEU A 341 -8.99 -18.93 12.71
CA LEU A 341 -9.66 -20.14 12.19
C LEU A 341 -10.54 -20.81 13.26
N ASN A 342 -10.09 -20.85 14.52
CA ASN A 342 -10.88 -21.35 15.65
C ASN A 342 -12.12 -20.48 15.86
N PHE A 343 -11.98 -19.16 15.79
CA PHE A 343 -13.13 -18.25 15.85
C PHE A 343 -14.15 -18.53 14.74
N LEU A 344 -13.71 -18.71 13.49
CA LEU A 344 -14.62 -19.02 12.37
C LEU A 344 -15.31 -20.38 12.55
N SER A 345 -14.64 -21.35 13.15
CA SER A 345 -15.21 -22.69 13.40
C SER A 345 -16.25 -22.71 14.52
N GLN A 346 -16.10 -21.83 15.52
CA GLN A 346 -16.95 -21.82 16.72
C GLN A 346 -18.13 -20.86 16.63
N ASN A 347 -18.12 -19.94 15.66
CA ASN A 347 -19.13 -18.89 15.55
C ASN A 347 -19.90 -18.97 14.25
N LYS A 348 -21.21 -18.77 14.33
CA LYS A 348 -22.09 -18.57 13.18
C LYS A 348 -22.29 -17.08 12.93
N ILE A 349 -22.57 -16.69 11.69
CA ILE A 349 -22.73 -15.26 11.33
C ILE A 349 -23.81 -14.55 12.15
N GLN A 350 -24.90 -15.24 12.51
CA GLN A 350 -25.97 -14.65 13.33
C GLN A 350 -25.55 -14.35 14.78
N ASN A 351 -24.47 -14.97 15.25
CA ASN A 351 -23.95 -14.78 16.61
C ASN A 351 -22.84 -13.72 16.64
N LEU A 352 -22.41 -13.21 15.48
CA LEU A 352 -21.38 -12.19 15.42
C LEU A 352 -21.93 -10.82 15.80
N LEU A 353 -21.24 -10.15 16.73
CA LEU A 353 -21.55 -8.80 17.15
C LEU A 353 -21.05 -7.80 16.10
N PHE A 354 -21.85 -7.57 15.07
CA PHE A 354 -21.55 -6.60 14.03
C PHE A 354 -21.78 -5.16 14.50
N GLN A 355 -20.81 -4.30 14.21
CA GLN A 355 -21.00 -2.85 14.27
C GLN A 355 -21.69 -2.38 12.98
N LYS A 356 -22.74 -1.56 13.12
CA LYS A 356 -23.33 -0.89 11.96
C LYS A 356 -22.46 0.31 11.57
N VAL A 357 -22.06 0.36 10.31
CA VAL A 357 -21.14 1.37 9.79
C VAL A 357 -21.89 2.29 8.82
N LYS A 358 -21.65 3.60 8.91
CA LYS A 358 -22.15 4.60 7.97
C LYS A 358 -21.03 5.06 7.05
N SER A 359 -21.33 5.16 5.76
CA SER A 359 -20.39 5.71 4.79
C SER A 359 -20.24 7.22 4.98
N SER A 360 -19.01 7.73 4.93
CA SER A 360 -18.75 9.17 4.91
C SER A 360 -19.13 9.79 3.56
N ALA A 361 -19.17 11.13 3.48
CA ALA A 361 -19.32 11.84 2.19
C ALA A 361 -18.23 11.45 1.16
N THR A 362 -17.04 11.08 1.65
CA THR A 362 -15.91 10.61 0.83
C THR A 362 -15.98 9.10 0.51
N GLY A 363 -17.01 8.39 0.98
CA GLY A 363 -17.22 6.97 0.75
C GLY A 363 -16.30 6.09 1.60
N LYS A 364 -15.91 6.53 2.80
CA LYS A 364 -15.13 5.73 3.77
C LYS A 364 -16.10 5.02 4.71
N TRP A 365 -15.89 3.72 4.94
CA TRP A 365 -16.68 2.96 5.91
C TRP A 365 -16.14 3.18 7.33
N LEU A 366 -14.83 3.02 7.56
CA LEU A 366 -14.26 3.14 8.90
C LEU A 366 -13.81 4.59 9.20
N VAL A 367 -14.76 5.44 9.61
CA VAL A 367 -14.50 6.81 10.12
C VAL A 367 -14.55 6.80 11.65
N GLY A 368 -13.60 7.46 12.31
CA GLY A 368 -13.58 7.60 13.76
C GLY A 368 -14.76 8.45 14.27
N GLU A 369 -15.21 8.20 15.49
CA GLU A 369 -16.40 8.87 16.07
C GLU A 369 -16.21 10.37 16.37
N ASN A 370 -14.97 10.88 16.36
CA ASN A 370 -14.65 12.28 16.68
C ASN A 370 -13.61 12.82 15.70
N ASP A 371 -14.03 13.48 14.62
CA ASP A 371 -13.08 14.02 13.64
C ASP A 371 -13.31 15.50 13.34
N ASP A 372 -13.00 16.34 14.33
CA ASP A 372 -12.74 17.78 14.14
C ASP A 372 -11.59 18.01 13.14
N PHE A 373 -10.81 16.99 12.80
CA PHE A 373 -9.72 17.05 11.82
C PHE A 373 -10.14 17.67 10.48
N GLU A 374 -11.31 17.30 9.95
CA GLU A 374 -11.79 17.84 8.66
C GLU A 374 -12.15 19.34 8.73
N SER A 375 -12.39 19.88 9.94
CA SER A 375 -12.63 21.32 10.15
C SER A 375 -11.36 22.17 10.09
N PHE A 376 -10.18 21.54 10.21
CA PHE A 376 -8.89 22.24 10.20
C PHE A 376 -8.49 22.71 8.81
N LEU A 377 -7.64 23.73 8.79
CA LEU A 377 -7.14 24.32 7.54
C LEU A 377 -6.39 23.29 6.71
N CYS A 378 -6.77 23.18 5.44
CA CYS A 378 -6.11 22.28 4.53
C CYS A 378 -4.69 22.77 4.21
N LEU A 379 -3.67 21.94 4.43
CA LEU A 379 -2.30 22.31 4.09
C LEU A 379 -2.09 22.36 2.57
N VAL A 380 -2.61 21.36 1.87
CA VAL A 380 -2.41 21.19 0.43
C VAL A 380 -3.68 20.65 -0.21
N ASP A 381 -3.95 21.12 -1.42
CA ASP A 381 -5.07 20.64 -2.22
C ASP A 381 -4.64 20.58 -3.69
N SER A 382 -5.04 19.53 -4.42
CA SER A 382 -4.65 19.34 -5.81
C SER A 382 -5.29 20.35 -6.76
N GLU A 383 -6.50 20.81 -6.47
CA GLU A 383 -7.22 21.83 -7.23
C GLU A 383 -6.63 23.22 -6.94
N VAL A 384 -6.13 23.47 -5.73
CA VAL A 384 -5.32 24.68 -5.45
C VAL A 384 -4.03 24.64 -6.25
N LYS A 385 -3.34 23.50 -6.27
CA LYS A 385 -2.10 23.34 -7.04
C LYS A 385 -2.32 23.49 -8.56
N SER A 386 -3.47 23.08 -9.10
CA SER A 386 -3.79 23.29 -10.53
C SER A 386 -4.30 24.69 -10.85
N GLY A 387 -4.62 25.50 -9.83
CA GLY A 387 -5.17 26.85 -9.98
C GLY A 387 -6.71 26.91 -10.09
N GLU A 388 -7.40 25.80 -9.83
CA GLU A 388 -8.88 25.71 -9.84
C GLU A 388 -9.52 26.22 -8.54
N LYS A 389 -8.78 26.20 -7.42
CA LYS A 389 -9.20 26.70 -6.10
C LYS A 389 -8.09 27.53 -5.44
N GLN A 390 -8.39 28.15 -4.29
CA GLN A 390 -7.42 28.90 -3.49
C GLN A 390 -7.36 28.47 -2.01
N GLU A 391 -8.22 27.53 -1.59
CA GLU A 391 -8.43 27.17 -0.18
C GLU A 391 -7.44 26.11 0.34
N ALA A 392 -6.14 26.45 0.35
CA ALA A 392 -5.12 25.68 1.04
C ALA A 392 -3.96 26.60 1.47
N ILE A 393 -3.19 26.18 2.48
CA ILE A 393 -2.05 26.97 2.98
C ILE A 393 -0.92 27.06 1.95
N PHE A 394 -0.59 25.96 1.30
CA PHE A 394 0.49 25.87 0.31
C PHE A 394 -0.06 25.74 -1.11
N ASN A 395 0.47 26.53 -2.02
CA ASN A 395 0.12 26.50 -3.43
C ASN A 395 0.75 25.30 -4.15
N LEU A 396 2.05 25.09 -3.95
CA LEU A 396 2.82 23.98 -4.52
C LEU A 396 3.18 22.98 -3.42
N PHE A 397 3.04 21.70 -3.75
CA PHE A 397 3.65 20.59 -3.03
C PHE A 397 4.14 19.55 -4.03
N SER A 398 5.18 18.81 -3.70
CA SER A 398 5.70 17.77 -4.60
C SER A 398 6.22 16.58 -3.83
N ARG A 399 6.17 15.40 -4.46
CA ARG A 399 6.99 14.26 -4.02
C ARG A 399 8.46 14.62 -4.21
N GLY A 400 9.34 13.97 -3.44
CA GLY A 400 10.76 13.94 -3.78
C GLY A 400 11.02 13.16 -5.07
N VAL A 401 12.29 13.08 -5.47
CA VAL A 401 12.71 12.41 -6.69
C VAL A 401 12.50 10.92 -6.58
N GLU A 402 11.78 10.33 -7.54
CA GLU A 402 11.60 8.87 -7.64
C GLU A 402 12.48 8.36 -8.78
N THR A 403 13.49 7.54 -8.46
CA THR A 403 14.44 7.11 -9.50
C THR A 403 14.09 5.74 -10.09
N ASN A 404 13.52 4.84 -9.27
CA ASN A 404 13.38 3.41 -9.53
C ASN A 404 14.71 2.66 -9.77
N ARG A 405 15.85 3.29 -9.50
CA ARG A 405 17.20 2.74 -9.69
C ARG A 405 18.23 3.38 -8.76
N ASP A 406 17.88 3.57 -7.48
CA ASP A 406 18.68 4.34 -6.53
C ASP A 406 20.16 3.91 -6.49
N GLU A 407 20.47 2.60 -6.49
CA GLU A 407 21.85 2.07 -6.48
C GLU A 407 22.73 2.58 -7.65
N TRP A 408 22.11 3.00 -8.75
CA TRP A 408 22.79 3.58 -9.92
C TRP A 408 22.98 5.09 -9.83
N VAL A 409 21.98 5.82 -9.34
CA VAL A 409 21.92 7.29 -9.44
C VAL A 409 22.19 8.03 -8.12
N PHE A 410 22.33 7.30 -7.02
CA PHE A 410 22.80 7.83 -5.73
C PHE A 410 24.14 7.22 -5.34
N ASP A 411 25.03 8.01 -4.73
CA ASP A 411 26.22 7.51 -4.04
C ASP A 411 26.72 8.50 -2.98
N PHE A 412 27.52 8.02 -2.02
CA PHE A 412 28.22 8.89 -1.07
C PHE A 412 29.40 9.62 -1.71
N LYS A 413 30.04 9.03 -2.73
CA LYS A 413 31.19 9.62 -3.44
C LYS A 413 30.79 10.04 -4.86
N GLU A 414 31.05 11.30 -5.20
CA GLU A 414 30.78 11.87 -6.53
C GLU A 414 31.47 11.09 -7.66
N ASP A 415 32.71 10.65 -7.44
CA ASP A 415 33.48 9.91 -8.45
C ASP A 415 32.87 8.53 -8.74
N VAL A 416 32.48 7.81 -7.68
CA VAL A 416 31.81 6.50 -7.82
C VAL A 416 30.47 6.65 -8.53
N LEU A 417 29.70 7.69 -8.19
CA LEU A 417 28.47 8.03 -8.91
C LEU A 417 28.75 8.31 -10.39
N SER A 418 29.76 9.13 -10.69
CA SER A 418 30.14 9.47 -12.06
C SER A 418 30.47 8.24 -12.88
N ASP A 419 31.23 7.30 -12.32
CA ASP A 419 31.61 6.06 -13.00
C ASP A 419 30.42 5.13 -13.24
N LYS A 420 29.53 4.99 -12.25
CA LYS A 420 28.27 4.25 -12.42
C LYS A 420 27.44 4.81 -13.56
N ILE A 421 27.29 6.13 -13.64
CA ILE A 421 26.47 6.78 -14.66
C ILE A 421 27.12 6.67 -16.04
N LYS A 422 28.43 6.89 -16.16
CA LYS A 422 29.14 6.71 -17.44
C LYS A 422 29.00 5.28 -17.97
N PHE A 423 29.15 4.28 -17.10
CA PHE A 423 28.91 2.88 -17.46
C PHE A 423 27.47 2.65 -17.90
N PHE A 424 26.49 3.16 -17.13
CA PHE A 424 25.08 3.01 -17.45
C PHE A 424 24.76 3.60 -18.83
N ILE A 425 25.22 4.82 -19.09
CA ILE A 425 25.01 5.53 -20.36
C ILE A 425 25.66 4.78 -21.52
N SER A 426 26.88 4.28 -21.34
CA SER A 426 27.56 3.46 -22.36
C SER A 426 26.72 2.23 -22.73
N LYS A 427 26.23 1.47 -21.75
CA LYS A 427 25.39 0.28 -21.99
C LYS A 427 24.01 0.59 -22.55
N TYR A 428 23.44 1.72 -22.15
CA TYR A 428 22.19 2.19 -22.73
C TYR A 428 22.35 2.58 -24.19
N ASN A 429 23.39 3.34 -24.55
CA ASN A 429 23.66 3.75 -25.93
C ASN A 429 24.03 2.54 -26.80
N GLU A 430 24.80 1.58 -26.30
CA GLU A 430 25.04 0.29 -26.98
C GLU A 430 23.71 -0.46 -27.26
N SER A 431 22.74 -0.36 -26.33
CA SER A 431 21.41 -0.95 -26.53
C SER A 431 20.61 -0.24 -27.63
N LEU A 432 20.83 1.06 -27.88
CA LEU A 432 20.25 1.78 -29.01
C LEU A 432 20.84 1.29 -30.33
N ASP A 433 22.16 1.13 -30.38
CA ASP A 433 22.86 0.70 -31.60
C ASP A 433 22.51 -0.75 -31.97
N THR A 434 22.42 -1.64 -30.97
CA THR A 434 22.14 -3.07 -31.17
C THR A 434 20.66 -3.42 -31.24
N GLN A 435 19.76 -2.47 -30.91
CA GLN A 435 18.33 -2.69 -30.75
C GLN A 435 17.99 -3.82 -29.76
N LYS A 436 18.87 -4.07 -28.77
CA LYS A 436 18.69 -5.06 -27.72
C LYS A 436 18.95 -4.44 -26.36
N LYS A 437 18.02 -4.66 -25.41
CA LYS A 437 18.18 -4.18 -24.03
C LYS A 437 19.37 -4.87 -23.36
N SER A 438 20.34 -4.10 -22.90
CA SER A 438 21.45 -4.62 -22.11
C SER A 438 20.96 -5.20 -20.77
N PRO A 439 21.42 -6.40 -20.37
CA PRO A 439 21.14 -6.97 -19.05
C PRO A 439 21.95 -6.32 -17.93
N ASP A 440 22.99 -5.55 -18.27
CA ASP A 440 23.94 -4.95 -17.31
C ASP A 440 23.40 -3.70 -16.61
N ILE A 441 22.24 -3.17 -17.05
CA ILE A 441 21.64 -1.97 -16.51
C ILE A 441 20.19 -2.21 -16.08
N LYS A 442 19.72 -1.37 -15.13
CA LYS A 442 18.36 -1.46 -14.61
C LYS A 442 17.36 -0.66 -15.46
N TRP A 443 16.59 -1.40 -16.26
CA TRP A 443 15.47 -0.87 -17.04
C TRP A 443 14.22 -0.60 -16.19
N ASN A 444 13.43 0.38 -16.63
CA ASN A 444 12.07 0.63 -16.19
C ASN A 444 11.23 1.12 -17.38
N SER A 445 9.92 1.26 -17.21
CA SER A 445 9.01 1.67 -18.29
C SER A 445 9.39 3.00 -18.94
N SER A 446 9.81 4.01 -18.15
CA SER A 446 10.20 5.33 -18.69
C SER A 446 11.48 5.25 -19.52
N LEU A 447 12.50 4.53 -19.07
CA LEU A 447 13.74 4.36 -19.82
C LEU A 447 13.54 3.56 -21.11
N VAL A 448 12.63 2.57 -21.08
CA VAL A 448 12.25 1.81 -22.29
C VAL A 448 11.54 2.71 -23.31
N ALA A 449 10.72 3.66 -22.89
CA ALA A 449 10.08 4.62 -23.79
C ALA A 449 11.14 5.46 -24.51
N HIS A 450 12.05 6.10 -23.76
CA HIS A 450 13.16 6.86 -24.36
C HIS A 450 14.05 6.04 -25.29
N TRP A 451 14.29 4.77 -24.96
CA TRP A 451 15.05 3.85 -25.81
C TRP A 451 14.34 3.57 -27.14
N LYS A 452 13.01 3.37 -27.11
CA LYS A 452 12.21 3.21 -28.33
C LYS A 452 12.18 4.48 -29.17
N ASP A 453 12.21 5.64 -28.52
CA ASP A 453 12.23 6.95 -29.19
C ASP A 453 13.62 7.32 -29.74
N GLY A 454 14.63 6.46 -29.57
CA GLY A 454 15.98 6.68 -30.09
C GLY A 454 16.79 7.76 -29.35
N VAL A 455 16.38 8.13 -28.13
CA VAL A 455 17.01 9.20 -27.35
C VAL A 455 18.40 8.78 -26.87
N LYS A 456 19.46 9.37 -27.42
CA LYS A 456 20.83 9.14 -26.94
C LYS A 456 21.08 9.83 -25.60
N LEU A 457 21.87 9.18 -24.75
CA LEU A 457 22.30 9.73 -23.46
C LEU A 457 23.74 10.23 -23.50
N SER A 458 24.01 11.32 -22.80
CA SER A 458 25.35 11.86 -22.58
C SER A 458 25.54 12.19 -21.10
N PHE A 459 26.73 11.90 -20.56
CA PHE A 459 27.06 12.25 -19.18
C PHE A 459 27.21 13.76 -19.02
N GLN A 460 26.56 14.34 -18.02
CA GLN A 460 26.65 15.75 -17.69
C GLN A 460 27.05 15.89 -16.21
N LYS A 461 28.27 16.36 -15.96
CA LYS A 461 28.77 16.51 -14.58
C LYS A 461 27.87 17.45 -13.75
N ALA A 462 27.35 18.52 -14.37
CA ALA A 462 26.44 19.47 -13.75
C ALA A 462 25.09 18.87 -13.31
N SER A 463 24.75 17.65 -13.73
CA SER A 463 23.56 16.94 -13.23
C SER A 463 23.80 16.25 -11.88
N ILE A 464 25.02 16.26 -11.35
CA ILE A 464 25.29 15.74 -10.01
C ILE A 464 25.01 16.83 -8.99
N VAL A 465 24.04 16.58 -8.12
CA VAL A 465 23.59 17.54 -7.10
C VAL A 465 23.58 16.89 -5.71
N SER A 466 23.72 17.72 -4.67
CA SER A 466 23.57 17.27 -3.27
C SER A 466 22.09 16.93 -2.99
N SER A 467 21.84 15.76 -2.42
CA SER A 467 20.49 15.31 -2.08
C SER A 467 20.41 14.61 -0.74
N ILE A 468 19.28 14.78 -0.05
CA ILE A 468 18.95 13.99 1.14
C ILE A 468 18.29 12.69 0.71
N TYR A 469 19.02 11.57 0.88
CA TYR A 469 18.51 10.24 0.55
C TYR A 469 17.58 9.74 1.66
N ARG A 470 18.01 9.82 2.91
CA ARG A 470 17.28 9.42 4.12
C ARG A 470 17.57 10.43 5.24
N PRO A 471 16.90 10.39 6.40
CA PRO A 471 17.04 11.46 7.37
C PRO A 471 18.48 11.57 7.85
N TYR A 472 19.03 12.79 7.81
CA TYR A 472 20.41 13.08 8.20
C TYR A 472 21.46 12.31 7.38
N THR A 473 21.11 11.89 6.17
CA THR A 473 21.98 11.15 5.25
C THR A 473 22.01 11.85 3.90
N ARG A 474 23.01 12.73 3.75
CA ARG A 474 23.32 13.40 2.49
C ARG A 474 24.09 12.47 1.55
N GLN A 475 23.71 12.47 0.28
CA GLN A 475 24.37 11.76 -0.82
C GLN A 475 24.37 12.62 -2.08
N TYR A 476 25.15 12.23 -3.07
CA TYR A 476 25.07 12.80 -4.41
C TYR A 476 24.00 12.08 -5.22
N LEU A 477 23.20 12.85 -5.97
CA LEU A 477 22.19 12.37 -6.91
C LEU A 477 22.59 12.79 -8.33
N TYR A 478 22.56 11.87 -9.28
CA TYR A 478 22.58 12.21 -10.71
C TYR A 478 21.15 12.55 -11.18
N ALA A 479 20.79 13.83 -11.12
CA ALA A 479 19.47 14.36 -11.40
C ALA A 479 19.23 14.50 -12.93
N SER A 480 18.83 13.40 -13.56
CA SER A 480 18.48 13.36 -14.98
C SER A 480 17.00 13.05 -15.17
N ARG A 481 16.31 13.85 -16.01
CA ARG A 481 14.89 13.60 -16.36
C ARG A 481 14.66 12.24 -17.02
N ILE A 482 15.70 11.63 -17.59
CA ILE A 482 15.63 10.31 -18.25
C ILE A 482 16.00 9.18 -17.28
N LEU A 483 17.05 9.35 -16.47
CA LEU A 483 17.51 8.31 -15.52
C LEU A 483 16.72 8.32 -14.20
N CYS A 484 16.01 9.39 -13.87
CA CYS A 484 15.05 9.39 -12.77
C CYS A 484 13.64 9.08 -13.32
N HIS A 485 12.92 8.16 -12.71
CA HIS A 485 11.55 7.84 -13.14
C HIS A 485 10.59 9.04 -12.99
N ARG A 486 10.74 9.83 -11.93
CA ARG A 486 10.04 11.09 -11.68
C ARG A 486 11.01 12.14 -11.17
N LEU A 487 11.53 12.94 -12.10
CA LEU A 487 12.12 14.25 -11.86
C LEU A 487 11.30 15.25 -12.70
N THR A 488 10.32 15.87 -12.06
CA THR A 488 9.26 16.66 -12.72
C THR A 488 9.55 18.16 -12.65
N GLN A 489 8.79 18.96 -13.41
CA GLN A 489 8.89 20.41 -13.39
C GLN A 489 8.82 21.01 -11.98
N ASN A 490 7.95 20.50 -11.11
CA ASN A 490 7.90 20.95 -9.70
C ASN A 490 9.26 20.95 -9.00
N HIS A 491 10.19 20.03 -9.31
CA HIS A 491 11.52 20.03 -8.66
C HIS A 491 12.35 21.23 -9.11
N TYR A 492 12.27 21.58 -10.39
CA TYR A 492 12.90 22.77 -10.97
C TYR A 492 12.20 24.05 -10.51
N ASP A 493 10.88 24.02 -10.35
CA ASP A 493 10.16 25.15 -9.73
C ASP A 493 10.54 25.31 -8.25
N ILE A 494 11.03 24.27 -7.57
CA ILE A 494 11.43 24.36 -6.15
C ILE A 494 12.90 24.78 -6.00
N PHE A 495 13.79 24.27 -6.86
CA PHE A 495 15.25 24.42 -6.72
C PHE A 495 15.91 25.11 -7.93
N GLY A 496 15.14 25.71 -8.82
CA GLY A 496 15.62 26.32 -10.06
C GLY A 496 16.06 25.31 -11.12
N GLU A 497 16.44 25.83 -12.30
CA GLU A 497 16.84 25.01 -13.46
C GLU A 497 18.06 24.12 -13.21
N ASN A 498 18.99 24.53 -12.34
CA ASN A 498 20.14 23.74 -11.92
C ASN A 498 19.88 22.84 -10.70
N LEU A 499 18.70 22.93 -10.07
CA LEU A 499 18.33 22.22 -8.85
C LEU A 499 19.19 22.56 -7.61
N GLU A 500 19.77 23.77 -7.57
CA GLU A 500 20.64 24.22 -6.47
C GLU A 500 20.18 25.54 -5.81
N GLN A 501 19.09 26.15 -6.26
CA GLN A 501 18.56 27.37 -5.63
C GLN A 501 18.17 27.10 -4.17
N GLU A 502 18.49 28.05 -3.31
CA GLU A 502 18.21 27.95 -1.88
C GLU A 502 16.70 27.89 -1.61
N ASN A 503 16.28 26.95 -0.79
CA ASN A 503 14.89 26.83 -0.37
C ASN A 503 14.80 26.14 1.00
N LEU A 504 13.70 26.38 1.72
CA LEU A 504 13.37 25.65 2.93
C LEU A 504 12.21 24.71 2.63
N ILE A 505 12.35 23.45 2.99
CA ILE A 505 11.38 22.41 2.64
C ILE A 505 10.91 21.71 3.91
N ILE A 506 9.60 21.58 4.09
CA ILE A 506 9.01 20.66 5.06
C ILE A 506 8.73 19.33 4.34
N ALA A 507 9.57 18.32 4.58
CA ALA A 507 9.35 16.97 4.08
C ALA A 507 8.50 16.18 5.07
N VAL A 508 7.35 15.71 4.61
CA VAL A 508 6.35 14.98 5.40
C VAL A 508 6.25 13.54 4.89
N THR A 509 6.41 12.58 5.79
CA THR A 509 6.12 11.16 5.50
C THR A 509 4.83 10.78 6.20
N ASN A 510 3.78 10.65 5.40
CA ASN A 510 2.46 10.20 5.80
C ASN A 510 2.17 8.90 5.06
N HIS A 511 2.16 7.79 5.78
CA HIS A 511 1.95 6.48 5.18
C HIS A 511 1.42 5.49 6.22
N THR A 512 0.53 4.61 5.80
CA THR A 512 -0.09 3.57 6.65
C THR A 512 0.87 2.61 7.36
N GLN A 513 2.14 2.52 6.95
CA GLN A 513 3.09 1.49 7.41
C GLN A 513 4.13 2.00 8.41
N VAL A 514 4.22 3.32 8.57
CA VAL A 514 5.19 3.98 9.46
C VAL A 514 4.47 5.05 10.26
N ALA A 515 4.99 5.38 11.43
CA ALA A 515 4.50 6.55 12.15
C ALA A 515 4.70 7.83 11.31
N PHE A 516 3.82 8.81 11.51
CA PHE A 516 3.95 10.13 10.89
C PHE A 516 5.32 10.74 11.22
N SER A 517 5.99 11.29 10.22
CA SER A 517 7.25 11.99 10.42
C SER A 517 7.37 13.23 9.56
N VAL A 518 8.16 14.18 10.05
CA VAL A 518 8.42 15.45 9.37
C VAL A 518 9.86 15.89 9.63
N GLN A 519 10.53 16.39 8.59
CA GLN A 519 11.90 16.86 8.63
C GLN A 519 12.06 18.11 7.75
N ALA A 520 12.88 19.06 8.17
CA ALA A 520 13.23 20.23 7.38
C ALA A 520 14.44 19.91 6.51
N LEU A 521 14.38 20.30 5.23
CA LEU A 521 15.46 20.10 4.26
C LEU A 521 15.79 21.42 3.55
N ASN A 522 17.01 21.52 3.01
CA ASN A 522 17.48 22.66 2.22
C ASN A 522 17.97 22.28 0.81
N CYS A 523 17.80 21.02 0.40
CA CYS A 523 18.14 20.58 -0.95
C CYS A 523 17.17 19.50 -1.42
N ILE A 524 17.29 19.10 -2.69
CA ILE A 524 16.46 18.08 -3.30
C ILE A 524 16.56 16.75 -2.55
N SER A 525 15.48 15.99 -2.51
CA SER A 525 15.42 14.77 -1.70
C SER A 525 14.83 13.59 -2.46
N GLU A 526 15.18 12.39 -2.03
CA GLU A 526 14.59 11.16 -2.55
C GLU A 526 13.13 11.04 -2.07
N VAL A 527 12.24 10.44 -2.87
CA VAL A 527 10.80 10.40 -2.58
C VAL A 527 10.44 9.76 -1.24
N ALA A 528 11.30 8.91 -0.69
CA ALA A 528 11.12 8.19 0.56
C ALA A 528 12.11 8.60 1.68
N VAL A 529 12.39 9.91 1.83
CA VAL A 529 13.25 10.45 2.90
C VAL A 529 12.92 9.82 4.26
N GLY A 530 11.67 9.84 4.73
CA GLY A 530 11.28 9.24 6.02
C GLY A 530 11.11 7.71 6.00
N GLY A 531 11.66 7.02 5.00
CA GLY A 531 11.59 5.57 4.83
C GLY A 531 10.38 5.07 4.04
N ARG A 532 9.42 5.94 3.72
CA ARG A 532 8.27 5.70 2.85
C ARG A 532 8.01 6.96 2.03
N THR A 533 7.29 6.81 0.92
CA THR A 533 6.91 7.93 0.06
C THR A 533 6.28 9.06 0.88
N GLY A 534 6.83 10.25 0.72
CA GLY A 534 6.36 11.48 1.35
C GLY A 534 6.06 12.58 0.33
N GLN A 535 5.74 13.75 0.88
CA GLN A 535 5.57 15.01 0.15
C GLN A 535 6.49 16.06 0.74
N CYS A 536 6.82 17.05 -0.06
CA CYS A 536 7.64 18.21 0.27
C CYS A 536 6.81 19.47 0.09
N LEU A 537 6.80 20.31 1.13
CA LEU A 537 6.19 21.64 1.13
C LEU A 537 7.32 22.68 1.09
N PRO A 538 7.61 23.26 -0.07
CA PRO A 538 8.64 24.28 -0.19
C PRO A 538 8.14 25.62 0.35
N LEU A 539 9.04 26.44 0.88
CA LEU A 539 8.74 27.82 1.28
C LEU A 539 8.58 28.73 0.06
N TYR A 540 9.41 28.50 -0.96
CA TYR A 540 9.42 29.27 -2.19
C TYR A 540 9.20 28.41 -3.42
N ARG A 541 8.83 29.05 -4.52
CA ARG A 541 8.95 28.52 -5.88
C ARG A 541 9.66 29.55 -6.77
N TYR A 542 10.27 29.08 -7.85
CA TYR A 542 11.00 29.86 -8.83
C TYR A 542 10.27 29.77 -10.16
N ASN A 543 10.14 30.90 -10.86
CA ASN A 543 9.68 30.91 -12.24
C ASN A 543 10.84 30.67 -13.21
N GLU A 544 10.54 30.61 -14.51
CA GLU A 544 11.53 30.40 -15.58
C GLU A 544 12.67 31.46 -15.58
N ASN A 545 12.39 32.66 -15.07
CA ASN A 545 13.37 33.74 -14.94
C ASN A 545 14.20 33.65 -13.64
N GLY A 546 14.02 32.60 -12.82
CA GLY A 546 14.66 32.45 -11.52
C GLY A 546 14.13 33.40 -10.44
N THR A 547 12.99 34.06 -10.66
CA THR A 547 12.38 34.94 -9.66
C THR A 547 11.73 34.11 -8.56
N ARG A 548 12.07 34.42 -7.30
CA ARG A 548 11.51 33.78 -6.11
C ARG A 548 10.07 34.26 -5.86
N ILE A 549 9.16 33.31 -5.65
CA ILE A 549 7.75 33.53 -5.35
C ILE A 549 7.41 32.76 -4.06
N ASP A 550 6.71 33.39 -3.13
CA ASP A 550 6.25 32.71 -1.91
C ASP A 550 5.28 31.58 -2.25
N ASN A 551 5.44 30.43 -1.60
CA ASN A 551 4.58 29.29 -1.84
C ASN A 551 3.35 29.25 -0.91
N ILE A 552 3.38 29.99 0.19
CA ILE A 552 2.21 30.16 1.05
C ILE A 552 1.23 31.09 0.35
N THR A 553 -0.03 30.66 0.27
CA THR A 553 -1.09 31.38 -0.43
C THR A 553 -1.47 32.65 0.32
N ASP A 554 -1.98 33.64 -0.41
CA ASP A 554 -2.55 34.84 0.21
C ASP A 554 -3.80 34.49 1.02
N TRP A 555 -4.60 33.52 0.55
CA TRP A 555 -5.73 32.97 1.32
C TRP A 555 -5.27 32.43 2.69
N GLY A 556 -4.23 31.60 2.71
CA GLY A 556 -3.69 31.03 3.95
C GLY A 556 -3.17 32.13 4.89
N LEU A 557 -2.50 33.15 4.34
CA LEU A 557 -2.09 34.32 5.10
C LEU A 557 -3.29 35.04 5.74
N THR A 558 -4.36 35.28 4.97
CA THR A 558 -5.59 35.92 5.45
C THR A 558 -6.28 35.10 6.55
N GLN A 559 -6.32 33.76 6.45
CA GLN A 559 -6.91 32.92 7.50
C GLN A 559 -6.21 33.13 8.85
N PHE A 560 -4.88 33.11 8.86
CA PHE A 560 -4.09 33.33 10.08
C PHE A 560 -4.23 34.76 10.61
N GLN A 561 -4.13 35.76 9.74
CA GLN A 561 -4.27 37.17 10.14
C GLN A 561 -5.66 37.47 10.71
N THR A 562 -6.71 36.88 10.12
CA THR A 562 -8.10 37.03 10.59
C THR A 562 -8.30 36.36 11.95
N HIS A 563 -7.88 35.09 12.10
CA HIS A 563 -8.06 34.33 13.33
C HIS A 563 -7.32 34.99 14.51
N TYR A 564 -6.06 35.37 14.32
CA TYR A 564 -5.23 35.97 15.37
C TYR A 564 -5.35 37.50 15.47
N LYS A 565 -6.24 38.13 14.69
CA LYS A 565 -6.46 39.59 14.68
C LYS A 565 -5.17 40.39 14.47
N SER A 566 -4.35 39.96 13.51
CA SER A 566 -3.07 40.60 13.21
C SER A 566 -3.30 42.01 12.61
N PRO A 567 -2.56 43.05 13.05
CA PRO A 567 -2.74 44.42 12.58
C PRO A 567 -2.43 44.57 11.08
N SER A 568 -3.17 45.48 10.42
CA SER A 568 -3.01 45.79 8.99
C SER A 568 -1.67 46.50 8.73
N PRO A 569 -1.03 46.31 7.55
CA PRO A 569 0.17 47.06 7.17
C PRO A 569 0.01 48.59 7.22
N ALA A 570 -1.22 49.10 7.08
CA ALA A 570 -1.51 50.52 7.14
C ALA A 570 -1.49 51.10 8.57
N ASP A 571 -1.62 50.26 9.59
CA ASP A 571 -1.84 50.65 10.99
C ASP A 571 -0.57 50.53 11.87
N THR A 572 0.60 50.23 11.29
CA THR A 572 1.86 50.01 12.02
C THR A 572 2.82 51.20 11.87
N PRO A 573 3.12 51.97 12.93
CA PRO A 573 4.12 53.04 12.88
C PRO A 573 5.53 52.49 12.59
N LEU A 574 6.22 53.03 11.57
CA LEU A 574 7.55 52.58 11.09
C LEU A 574 8.71 52.86 12.06
N ASP A 575 8.47 53.63 13.11
CA ASP A 575 9.47 54.33 13.92
C ASP A 575 10.00 53.54 15.13
N LYS A 576 9.58 52.28 15.33
CA LYS A 576 10.08 51.41 16.41
C LYS A 576 10.67 50.07 15.97
N GLY A 577 11.44 50.01 14.88
CA GLY A 577 12.48 48.97 14.63
C GLY A 577 12.13 47.47 14.80
N GLY A 578 10.86 47.11 14.95
CA GLY A 578 10.37 45.77 15.24
C GLY A 578 9.17 45.51 14.36
N ARG A 579 9.15 44.34 13.73
CA ARG A 579 7.97 43.79 13.06
C ARG A 579 6.88 43.56 14.13
N GLY A 580 6.15 44.59 14.52
CA GLY A 580 5.08 44.48 15.52
C GLY A 580 4.00 43.53 15.00
N ASP A 581 3.62 42.51 15.78
CA ASP A 581 2.48 41.57 15.71
C ASP A 581 1.93 41.11 14.34
N GLN A 582 2.61 41.43 13.24
CA GLN A 582 2.16 41.19 11.88
C GLN A 582 2.59 39.79 11.47
N ILE A 583 1.61 38.93 11.22
CA ILE A 583 1.84 37.55 10.80
C ILE A 583 2.32 37.56 9.34
N SER A 584 3.51 37.00 9.11
CA SER A 584 4.07 36.82 7.77
C SER A 584 3.91 35.37 7.27
N LYS A 585 4.10 35.18 5.96
CA LYS A 585 4.15 33.82 5.36
C LYS A 585 5.24 32.95 5.99
N LEU A 586 6.42 33.51 6.26
CA LEU A 586 7.49 32.78 6.94
C LEU A 586 7.08 32.32 8.35
N ASP A 587 6.28 33.11 9.06
CA ASP A 587 5.77 32.71 10.38
C ASP A 587 4.81 31.53 10.25
N ILE A 588 3.92 31.53 9.27
CA ILE A 588 3.02 30.39 8.98
C ILE A 588 3.81 29.13 8.62
N PHE A 589 4.93 29.28 7.89
CA PHE A 589 5.82 28.15 7.57
C PHE A 589 6.44 27.53 8.83
N HIS A 590 6.95 28.36 9.75
CA HIS A 590 7.48 27.88 11.03
C HIS A 590 6.38 27.31 11.92
N TYR A 591 5.23 27.99 12.02
CA TYR A 591 4.05 27.52 12.75
C TYR A 591 3.66 26.12 12.30
N THR A 592 3.56 25.90 10.98
CA THR A 592 3.28 24.60 10.36
C THR A 592 4.27 23.56 10.87
N TYR A 593 5.57 23.88 10.87
CA TYR A 593 6.60 22.96 11.32
C TYR A 593 6.45 22.56 12.80
N ALA A 594 6.12 23.53 13.67
CA ALA A 594 5.89 23.28 15.09
C ALA A 594 4.66 22.40 15.34
N VAL A 595 3.53 22.72 14.70
CA VAL A 595 2.30 21.92 14.81
C VAL A 595 2.52 20.49 14.36
N LEU A 596 3.25 20.30 13.26
CA LEU A 596 3.59 18.96 12.79
C LEU A 596 4.55 18.22 13.73
N HIS A 597 5.19 18.88 14.71
CA HIS A 597 5.99 18.25 15.78
C HIS A 597 5.22 18.03 17.09
N HIS A 598 3.99 18.57 17.21
CA HIS A 598 3.20 18.51 18.43
C HIS A 598 2.79 17.06 18.79
N PRO A 599 3.21 16.51 19.95
CA PRO A 599 2.91 15.13 20.31
C PRO A 599 1.42 14.86 20.50
N ALA A 600 0.68 15.79 21.11
CA ALA A 600 -0.75 15.61 21.35
C ALA A 600 -1.53 15.58 20.03
N TYR A 601 -1.18 16.45 19.07
CA TYR A 601 -1.75 16.42 17.71
C TYR A 601 -1.47 15.08 17.01
N ARG A 602 -0.21 14.63 16.99
CA ARG A 602 0.16 13.35 16.36
C ARG A 602 -0.53 12.14 16.99
N SER A 603 -0.73 12.17 18.30
CA SER A 603 -1.39 11.09 19.05
C SER A 603 -2.90 11.07 18.79
N LYS A 604 -3.57 12.23 18.93
CA LYS A 604 -5.02 12.35 18.72
C LYS A 604 -5.42 11.97 17.29
N TYR A 605 -4.65 12.40 16.29
CA TYR A 605 -4.95 12.22 14.86
C TYR A 605 -4.09 11.15 14.18
N GLU A 606 -3.56 10.17 14.93
CA GLU A 606 -2.64 9.17 14.37
C GLU A 606 -3.23 8.43 13.16
N LEU A 607 -4.53 8.08 13.22
CA LEU A 607 -5.22 7.37 12.14
C LEU A 607 -5.43 8.26 10.91
N ASN A 608 -5.76 9.54 11.09
CA ASN A 608 -5.88 10.52 10.02
C ASN A 608 -4.53 10.75 9.34
N LEU A 609 -3.48 10.99 10.13
CA LEU A 609 -2.11 11.22 9.67
C LEU A 609 -1.44 9.99 9.02
N LYS A 610 -2.10 8.82 9.04
CA LYS A 610 -1.70 7.63 8.26
C LYS A 610 -2.40 7.52 6.91
N ARG A 611 -3.50 8.25 6.73
CA ARG A 611 -4.45 8.08 5.61
C ARG A 611 -4.60 9.34 4.76
N GLU A 612 -4.43 10.52 5.35
CA GLU A 612 -4.76 11.82 4.78
C GLU A 612 -3.71 12.84 5.14
N PHE A 613 -3.46 13.79 4.23
CA PHE A 613 -2.45 14.82 4.44
C PHE A 613 -2.77 15.66 5.70
N PRO A 614 -1.77 16.12 6.47
CA PRO A 614 -2.02 16.87 7.69
C PRO A 614 -2.82 18.15 7.43
N ARG A 615 -3.60 18.56 8.41
CA ARG A 615 -4.33 19.83 8.44
C ARG A 615 -3.85 20.67 9.63
N LEU A 616 -4.06 21.99 9.59
CA LEU A 616 -3.61 22.88 10.65
C LEU A 616 -4.79 23.36 11.51
N PRO A 617 -4.84 22.97 12.79
CA PRO A 617 -5.65 23.70 13.77
C PRO A 617 -5.01 25.06 14.08
N PHE A 618 -5.79 25.94 14.72
CA PHE A 618 -5.26 27.14 15.36
C PHE A 618 -5.01 26.90 16.84
N TYR A 619 -3.82 27.25 17.31
CA TYR A 619 -3.46 27.14 18.72
C TYR A 619 -3.36 28.53 19.37
N PRO A 620 -3.64 28.65 20.68
CA PRO A 620 -3.37 29.88 21.40
C PRO A 620 -1.87 30.20 21.36
N ASN A 621 -1.54 31.49 21.47
CA ASN A 621 -0.17 32.02 21.50
C ASN A 621 0.64 31.69 20.21
N PHE A 622 0.13 32.13 19.06
CA PHE A 622 0.70 31.90 17.72
C PHE A 622 2.23 32.08 17.67
N HIS A 623 2.75 33.18 18.20
CA HIS A 623 4.19 33.49 18.13
C HIS A 623 5.06 32.47 18.87
N GLN A 624 4.56 31.83 19.93
CA GLN A 624 5.31 30.77 20.60
C GLN A 624 5.47 29.53 19.69
N TRP A 625 4.42 29.16 18.96
CA TRP A 625 4.48 28.09 17.96
C TRP A 625 5.43 28.42 16.82
N VAL A 626 5.43 29.68 16.35
CA VAL A 626 6.41 30.17 15.37
C VAL A 626 7.85 30.02 15.91
N ASN A 627 8.09 30.42 17.15
CA ASN A 627 9.42 30.34 17.79
C ASN A 627 9.89 28.89 17.91
N TRP A 628 9.03 27.98 18.37
CA TRP A 628 9.35 26.54 18.39
C TRP A 628 9.66 26.01 17.00
N GLY A 629 8.85 26.37 16.00
CA GLY A 629 9.04 25.93 14.62
C GLY A 629 10.36 26.40 14.02
N LYS A 630 10.70 27.67 14.25
CA LYS A 630 11.96 28.27 13.83
C LYS A 630 13.16 27.59 14.50
N ALA A 631 13.08 27.36 15.82
CA ALA A 631 14.14 26.67 16.57
C ALA A 631 14.35 25.23 16.06
N LEU A 632 13.26 24.48 15.86
CA LEU A 632 13.30 23.11 15.33
C LEU A 632 13.88 23.07 13.91
N MET A 633 13.45 23.95 13.01
CA MET A 633 14.01 24.02 11.66
C MET A 633 15.51 24.32 11.69
N ASN A 634 15.94 25.29 12.51
CA ASN A 634 17.34 25.64 12.61
C ASN A 634 18.20 24.45 13.07
N LEU A 635 17.74 23.66 14.04
CA LEU A 635 18.43 22.44 14.47
C LEU A 635 18.50 21.40 13.35
N HIS A 636 17.40 21.17 12.64
CA HIS A 636 17.31 20.10 11.65
C HIS A 636 18.04 20.40 10.34
N LEU A 637 18.12 21.67 9.94
CA LEU A 637 18.84 22.11 8.74
C LEU A 637 20.35 22.16 8.96
N ASN A 638 20.79 22.50 10.18
CA ASN A 638 22.20 22.66 10.54
C ASN A 638 22.77 21.45 11.31
N TYR A 639 22.22 20.25 11.06
CA TYR A 639 22.61 19.04 11.79
C TYR A 639 24.08 18.64 11.61
N GLU A 640 24.72 19.08 10.51
CA GLU A 640 26.13 18.81 10.20
C GLU A 640 27.08 19.81 10.87
N THR A 641 26.59 20.96 11.33
CA THR A 641 27.40 22.06 11.85
C THR A 641 27.12 22.38 13.32
N ILE A 642 26.03 21.86 13.89
CA ILE A 642 25.72 22.03 15.32
C ILE A 642 26.79 21.42 16.22
N GLU A 643 27.03 22.04 17.37
CA GLU A 643 27.98 21.54 18.39
C GLU A 643 27.71 20.07 18.76
N PRO A 644 28.73 19.19 18.72
CA PRO A 644 28.61 17.78 19.13
C PRO A 644 28.19 17.61 20.59
N TYR A 645 27.43 16.56 20.91
CA TYR A 645 26.91 16.34 22.27
C TYR A 645 28.00 15.99 23.31
N GLY A 646 29.19 15.59 22.87
CA GLY A 646 30.28 15.16 23.74
C GLY A 646 30.16 13.69 24.19
N LEU A 647 29.88 12.78 23.25
CA LEU A 647 29.82 11.35 23.57
C LEU A 647 31.23 10.80 23.83
N THR A 648 31.36 9.92 24.82
CA THR A 648 32.66 9.33 25.16
C THR A 648 33.02 8.23 24.17
N ARG A 649 34.05 8.45 23.36
CA ARG A 649 34.66 7.42 22.52
C ARG A 649 35.53 6.49 23.35
N SER A 650 35.42 5.18 23.15
CA SER A 650 36.32 4.20 23.72
C SER A 650 36.81 3.23 22.66
N GLU A 651 38.11 2.94 22.68
CA GLU A 651 38.73 1.88 21.88
C GLU A 651 38.80 0.59 22.73
N LEU A 652 37.88 -0.33 22.47
CA LEU A 652 37.71 -1.62 23.16
C LEU A 652 38.78 -2.64 22.78
N LYS A 653 39.23 -2.62 21.53
CA LYS A 653 40.16 -3.59 20.94
C LYS A 653 41.06 -2.89 19.92
N SER A 654 42.17 -3.55 19.57
CA SER A 654 43.08 -3.11 18.52
C SER A 654 43.20 -4.18 17.42
N ILE A 655 42.10 -4.40 16.69
CA ILE A 655 42.07 -5.29 15.53
C ILE A 655 42.44 -4.49 14.28
N ALA A 656 43.40 -4.96 13.48
CA ALA A 656 43.87 -4.27 12.28
C ALA A 656 42.75 -4.01 11.24
N THR A 657 41.81 -4.95 11.08
CA THR A 657 40.65 -4.83 10.20
C THR A 657 39.36 -5.10 10.99
N PRO A 658 38.83 -4.11 11.73
CA PRO A 658 37.68 -4.32 12.59
C PRO A 658 36.41 -4.52 11.77
N LYS A 659 35.53 -5.46 12.18
CA LYS A 659 34.28 -5.70 11.47
C LYS A 659 33.25 -4.63 11.84
N PRO A 660 32.60 -3.98 10.85
CA PRO A 660 31.56 -3.00 11.12
C PRO A 660 30.35 -3.66 11.79
N LYS A 661 29.83 -3.00 12.84
CA LYS A 661 28.66 -3.43 13.60
C LYS A 661 27.48 -2.48 13.43
N LEU A 662 27.70 -1.17 13.67
CA LEU A 662 26.70 -0.11 13.65
C LEU A 662 25.40 -0.49 14.38
N LYS A 663 25.52 -0.80 15.67
CA LYS A 663 24.40 -1.22 16.52
C LYS A 663 24.33 -0.36 17.76
N ALA A 664 23.11 -0.08 18.23
CA ALA A 664 22.88 0.61 19.48
C ALA A 664 22.37 -0.36 20.56
N ASP A 665 22.90 -0.21 21.78
CA ASP A 665 22.32 -0.70 23.02
C ASP A 665 21.70 0.49 23.75
N LYS A 666 20.38 0.66 23.56
CA LYS A 666 19.64 1.84 24.04
C LYS A 666 19.53 1.88 25.56
N THR A 667 19.49 0.72 26.23
CA THR A 667 19.35 0.67 27.69
C THR A 667 20.65 1.08 28.38
N LYS A 668 21.80 0.81 27.75
CA LYS A 668 23.12 1.24 28.25
C LYS A 668 23.57 2.59 27.70
N GLY A 669 22.85 3.18 26.74
CA GLY A 669 23.27 4.43 26.09
C GLY A 669 24.56 4.28 25.28
N VAL A 670 24.76 3.12 24.64
CA VAL A 670 25.99 2.78 23.90
C VAL A 670 25.71 2.55 22.42
N ILE A 671 26.59 3.05 21.56
CA ILE A 671 26.62 2.75 20.12
C ILE A 671 27.93 2.04 19.81
N ILE A 672 27.85 0.84 19.23
CA ILE A 672 28.98 0.03 18.81
C ILE A 672 29.16 0.21 17.31
N LEU A 673 30.27 0.83 16.90
CA LEU A 673 30.55 1.16 15.51
C LEU A 673 31.16 -0.05 14.79
N ASP A 674 32.19 -0.64 15.38
CA ASP A 674 32.89 -1.81 14.87
C ASP A 674 33.44 -2.68 16.02
N ASP A 675 34.40 -3.57 15.73
CA ASP A 675 35.03 -4.39 16.77
C ASP A 675 35.92 -3.62 17.75
N ASN A 676 36.44 -2.46 17.34
CA ASN A 676 37.37 -1.66 18.10
C ASN A 676 36.67 -0.51 18.81
N THR A 677 35.73 0.17 18.17
CA THR A 677 35.27 1.49 18.63
C THR A 677 33.81 1.48 19.07
N GLN A 678 33.56 2.11 20.20
CA GLN A 678 32.23 2.41 20.71
C GLN A 678 32.10 3.89 21.13
N LEU A 679 30.86 4.39 21.13
CA LEU A 679 30.46 5.65 21.75
C LEU A 679 29.55 5.34 22.93
N ALA A 680 29.80 5.97 24.07
CA ALA A 680 28.99 5.85 25.30
C ALA A 680 28.46 7.22 25.75
N GLY A 681 27.45 7.19 26.61
CA GLY A 681 26.83 8.42 27.16
C GLY A 681 25.70 8.98 26.31
N VAL A 682 25.09 8.17 25.42
CA VAL A 682 23.90 8.60 24.67
C VAL A 682 22.71 8.67 25.63
N PRO A 683 22.10 9.84 25.84
CA PRO A 683 20.99 9.99 26.79
C PRO A 683 19.73 9.29 26.26
N ALA A 684 18.90 8.78 27.17
CA ALA A 684 17.69 8.03 26.82
C ALA A 684 16.74 8.84 25.90
N ILE A 685 16.61 10.15 26.18
CA ILE A 685 15.74 11.07 25.44
C ILE A 685 16.13 11.21 23.96
N ALA A 686 17.41 11.00 23.59
CA ALA A 686 17.84 11.05 22.19
C ALA A 686 17.20 9.95 21.33
N TRP A 687 16.80 8.83 21.94
CA TRP A 687 16.14 7.72 21.24
C TRP A 687 14.64 7.97 21.02
N GLU A 688 14.06 8.94 21.72
CA GLU A 688 12.64 9.29 21.62
C GLU A 688 12.34 10.10 20.36
N TYR A 689 13.30 10.89 19.87
CA TYR A 689 13.16 11.62 18.61
C TYR A 689 13.16 10.66 17.41
N LYS A 690 11.97 10.34 16.93
CA LYS A 690 11.72 9.38 15.86
C LYS A 690 11.27 10.04 14.57
N LEU A 691 11.81 9.51 13.47
CA LEU A 691 11.43 9.83 12.10
C LEU A 691 10.91 8.55 11.45
N GLY A 692 9.61 8.32 11.62
CA GLY A 692 8.96 7.05 11.28
C GLY A 692 9.25 6.01 12.35
N ASN A 693 9.76 4.84 11.94
CA ASN A 693 9.95 3.71 12.85
C ASN A 693 11.33 3.69 13.55
N ARG A 694 12.19 4.68 13.31
CA ARG A 694 13.58 4.73 13.80
C ARG A 694 13.86 6.07 14.46
N SER A 695 14.73 6.08 15.47
CA SER A 695 15.29 7.35 15.96
C SER A 695 16.21 7.98 14.91
N ALA A 696 16.50 9.28 15.05
CA ALA A 696 17.46 9.97 14.20
C ALA A 696 18.84 9.30 14.18
N LEU A 697 19.31 8.83 15.34
CA LEU A 697 20.58 8.08 15.46
C LEU A 697 20.50 6.72 14.76
N GLU A 698 19.39 5.99 14.87
CA GLU A 698 19.20 4.71 14.19
C GLU A 698 19.15 4.85 12.66
N TRP A 699 18.74 6.00 12.13
CA TRP A 699 18.81 6.28 10.70
C TRP A 699 20.25 6.33 10.21
N ILE A 700 21.14 7.05 10.91
CA ILE A 700 22.57 7.11 10.57
C ILE A 700 23.16 5.70 10.58
N LEU A 701 22.92 4.93 11.66
CA LEU A 701 23.44 3.57 11.78
C LEU A 701 22.98 2.65 10.64
N ASP A 702 21.74 2.80 10.17
CA ASP A 702 21.22 2.01 9.06
C ASP A 702 21.83 2.38 7.71
N GLN A 703 21.96 3.68 7.45
CA GLN A 703 22.40 4.18 6.15
C GLN A 703 23.89 3.94 5.91
N TYR A 704 24.72 4.06 6.95
CA TYR A 704 26.15 3.84 6.87
C TYR A 704 26.56 2.37 7.06
N LYS A 705 25.59 1.46 7.21
CA LYS A 705 25.87 0.02 7.29
C LYS A 705 26.28 -0.52 5.93
N GLU A 706 27.34 -1.32 5.90
CA GLU A 706 27.72 -2.07 4.70
C GLU A 706 26.59 -3.02 4.28
N LYS A 707 26.12 -2.85 3.05
CA LYS A 707 25.04 -3.64 2.45
C LYS A 707 25.55 -4.22 1.13
N LYS A 708 25.19 -5.48 0.85
CA LYS A 708 25.45 -6.09 -0.46
C LYS A 708 24.48 -5.49 -1.48
N PRO A 709 24.96 -4.85 -2.57
CA PRO A 709 24.07 -4.29 -3.58
C PRO A 709 23.15 -5.36 -4.18
N ARG A 710 21.89 -4.98 -4.42
CA ARG A 710 20.87 -5.87 -5.00
C ARG A 710 21.12 -6.05 -6.49
N ASP A 711 21.45 -4.97 -7.18
CA ASP A 711 21.82 -5.03 -8.59
C ASP A 711 23.14 -5.80 -8.80
N PRO A 712 23.16 -6.82 -9.68
CA PRO A 712 24.33 -7.67 -9.87
C PRO A 712 25.52 -6.89 -10.45
N THR A 713 25.27 -5.96 -11.38
CA THR A 713 26.33 -5.17 -12.00
C THR A 713 26.99 -4.24 -11.01
N ILE A 714 26.18 -3.55 -10.18
CA ILE A 714 26.71 -2.70 -9.10
C ILE A 714 27.53 -3.53 -8.12
N ARG A 715 27.03 -4.71 -7.74
CA ARG A 715 27.72 -5.62 -6.82
C ARG A 715 29.11 -6.03 -7.33
N GLU A 716 29.22 -6.32 -8.63
CA GLU A 716 30.45 -6.79 -9.25
C GLU A 716 31.43 -5.65 -9.52
N LYS A 717 30.95 -4.52 -10.06
CA LYS A 717 31.81 -3.47 -10.63
C LYS A 717 31.96 -2.23 -9.76
N PHE A 718 30.99 -1.94 -8.90
CA PHE A 718 30.88 -0.64 -8.21
C PHE A 718 30.66 -0.76 -6.69
N ASN A 719 30.83 -1.96 -6.12
CA ASN A 719 30.67 -2.18 -4.69
C ASN A 719 31.92 -1.78 -3.90
N THR A 720 32.18 -0.48 -3.86
CA THR A 720 33.40 0.11 -3.27
C THR A 720 33.18 0.64 -1.84
N TYR A 721 31.94 0.71 -1.35
CA TYR A 721 31.64 1.22 -0.02
C TYR A 721 32.27 0.34 1.08
N LYS A 722 33.06 0.99 1.95
CA LYS A 722 33.62 0.42 3.18
C LYS A 722 33.35 1.37 4.32
N PHE A 723 32.78 0.87 5.42
CA PHE A 723 32.47 1.70 6.59
C PHE A 723 33.73 2.35 7.18
N ALA A 724 34.89 1.68 7.07
CA ALA A 724 36.16 2.21 7.53
C ALA A 724 36.48 3.60 6.94
N ASP A 725 36.15 3.84 5.67
CA ASP A 725 36.37 5.12 4.98
C ASP A 725 35.53 6.27 5.57
N TYR A 726 34.40 5.95 6.20
CA TYR A 726 33.43 6.93 6.71
C TYR A 726 33.36 6.97 8.23
N LYS A 727 34.12 6.12 8.93
CA LYS A 727 33.98 5.90 10.37
C LYS A 727 34.05 7.18 11.19
N GLU A 728 35.05 8.02 10.94
CA GLU A 728 35.26 9.26 11.69
C GLU A 728 34.16 10.29 11.38
N GLN A 729 33.75 10.40 10.10
CA GLN A 729 32.60 11.23 9.70
C GLN A 729 31.31 10.76 10.39
N VAL A 730 31.09 9.45 10.48
CA VAL A 730 29.90 8.87 11.14
C VAL A 730 29.92 9.11 12.64
N ILE A 731 31.08 9.03 13.28
CA ILE A 731 31.23 9.34 14.71
C ILE A 731 30.89 10.81 14.97
N ASP A 732 31.45 11.74 14.20
CA ASP A 732 31.13 13.18 14.32
C ASP A 732 29.63 13.42 14.09
N LEU A 733 29.07 12.87 13.01
CA LEU A 733 27.66 13.00 12.67
C LEU A 733 26.73 12.44 13.76
N LEU A 734 27.06 11.29 14.35
CA LEU A 734 26.29 10.71 15.46
C LEU A 734 26.30 11.62 16.69
N GLN A 735 27.42 12.26 17.02
CA GLN A 735 27.48 13.19 18.14
C GLN A 735 26.64 14.45 17.88
N ARG A 736 26.68 15.00 16.68
CA ARG A 736 25.88 16.17 16.30
C ARG A 736 24.38 15.86 16.25
N VAL A 737 24.01 14.73 15.67
CA VAL A 737 22.60 14.29 15.62
C VAL A 737 22.10 13.83 17.00
N CYS A 738 22.99 13.47 17.92
CA CYS A 738 22.64 13.33 19.33
C CYS A 738 22.20 14.68 19.92
N THR A 739 22.96 15.76 19.70
CA THR A 739 22.57 17.12 20.09
C THR A 739 21.24 17.52 19.48
N VAL A 740 21.05 17.27 18.17
CA VAL A 740 19.78 17.54 17.49
C VAL A 740 18.64 16.80 18.17
N SER A 741 18.78 15.48 18.39
CA SER A 741 17.74 14.67 19.02
C SER A 741 17.34 15.19 20.40
N VAL A 742 18.32 15.51 21.25
CA VAL A 742 18.07 16.00 22.62
C VAL A 742 17.37 17.36 22.59
N LYS A 743 17.92 18.34 21.86
CA LYS A 743 17.34 19.69 21.78
C LYS A 743 15.96 19.70 21.13
N THR A 744 15.73 18.84 20.15
CA THR A 744 14.42 18.67 19.55
C THR A 744 13.40 18.16 20.56
N MET A 745 13.77 17.18 21.40
CA MET A 745 12.89 16.68 22.45
C MET A 745 12.66 17.70 23.57
N GLU A 746 13.67 18.49 23.95
CA GLU A 746 13.52 19.59 24.91
C GLU A 746 12.49 20.63 24.44
N ILE A 747 12.50 20.99 23.15
CA ILE A 747 11.50 21.89 22.56
C ILE A 747 10.11 21.23 22.55
N ILE A 748 10.04 19.96 22.14
CA ILE A 748 8.78 19.21 22.07
C ILE A 748 8.12 19.07 23.45
N GLN A 749 8.91 18.88 24.51
CA GLN A 749 8.41 18.77 25.88
C GLN A 749 7.83 20.08 26.44
N GLN A 750 8.16 21.23 25.83
CA GLN A 750 7.55 22.53 26.17
C GLN A 750 6.16 22.72 25.53
N MET A 751 5.81 21.91 24.53
CA MET A 751 4.51 22.00 23.86
C MET A 751 3.40 21.45 24.76
N PRO A 752 2.15 21.95 24.63
CA PRO A 752 1.02 21.45 25.41
C PRO A 752 0.80 19.94 25.27
N HIS A 753 0.20 19.31 26.29
CA HIS A 753 -0.12 17.89 26.27
C HIS A 753 -1.53 17.57 25.74
N THR A 754 -2.34 18.59 25.47
CA THR A 754 -3.71 18.49 24.94
C THR A 754 -3.81 19.20 23.59
N VAL A 755 -4.79 18.78 22.77
CA VAL A 755 -5.14 19.47 21.52
C VAL A 755 -6.25 20.50 21.81
N GLU A 756 -5.95 21.49 22.65
CA GLU A 756 -6.83 22.64 22.87
C GLU A 756 -6.58 23.67 21.78
N HIS A 757 -7.37 23.58 20.72
CA HIS A 757 -7.33 24.49 19.58
C HIS A 757 -8.51 25.45 19.65
N GLN A 758 -8.32 26.65 19.09
CA GLN A 758 -9.36 27.67 19.01
C GLN A 758 -10.26 27.35 17.81
N GLY A 759 -11.57 27.26 18.07
CA GLY A 759 -12.61 26.99 17.06
C GLY A 759 -12.87 28.16 16.13
#